data_AF-A0A813RQK7-F1
#
_entry.id   AF-A0A813RQK7-F1
#
_cell.length_a   1.000
_cell.length_b   1.000
_cell.length_c   1.000
_cell.angle_alpha   90.00
_cell.angle_beta   90.00
_cell.angle_gamma   90.00
#
_symmetry.space_group_name_H-M   'P 1'
#
loop_
_entity.id
_entity.type
_entity.pdbx_description
1 polymer ?
#
loop_
_entity_poly.entity_id
_entity_poly.type
_entity_poly.pdbx_seq_one_letter_code
_entity_poly.pdbx_strand_id
1 'polypeptide(L)'
;MVQGESKICHPLKPVFTHQSLTFICQHLRLIDSGQHSNLSASIYLCLAELCATLKVYSIAELPSFMPHVLQTYQSDNILRNELLLTSVIACLSKLVRTLCNYLTPYLPSIIKRTCTLLTHPSALNDQRLRTMWSHIALHVPHRLLFPILYDVIDKNEFQLNDLEPLMTLLKQSLSIATLDDLSNNYTLLKQLFLKLFTLRTSHIKKMSPNQMNIYEDYVFDCFAELVMRLSEETFRPLFYTIYEWAVYNEPPSEYTLTFYRLTYILSKKLKGLFTLFAGHIIQHSANILNQLNSSKSGESSNEFKINFRKKHVEENQFELINGILGTISNLCLFDSVGFITDERFQLLMMPIVDQMENLTSNENYSQWIQQYVSPCIVNLTSATKEEALWRQIHYQILLKTRSDLSKVRLATLHVVQDLSRKLGMNYQGLLPEAIPFMAELMEDPNDEVEKTCHRVIIDMESTLAEIQAKKNTFQQYAITVAGGNEAGHKLNQLSQPRGIFIDTDKSVYIADFLNDRIVKWKLNSYNGQIIVGGNQYNQLNHPTDIIFDNKNNSFIISDNTNKQVIRYFDKNQTNQQILVSNINCSGLTIDKNGSIYVSDCENNEVRRWKQGDKKGELVAGGNGKGNHLNQLSFPTNIFIDEDYSLYISDSSNHRVMKWKKDAKEGIVVAGGNSRGNSLKQLANVEGVIVDRLGKIYVADYWNHRVMRWCEGDKEGEIVVGGNGEGNQSNQLNGPMGLSFDNEENLYVVDRYNHRIQKYEKILN
;
A
#
# COMPACT_ATOMS: atom_id res chain seq x y z
N MET A 1 -27.31 14.47 -46.62
CA MET A 1 -28.72 14.11 -46.89
C MET A 1 -29.04 12.83 -46.14
N VAL A 2 -29.71 12.91 -44.98
CA VAL A 2 -30.81 12.01 -44.56
C VAL A 2 -31.57 12.80 -43.48
N GLN A 3 -32.39 13.75 -43.92
CA GLN A 3 -33.59 14.14 -43.18
C GLN A 3 -34.68 13.21 -43.68
N GLY A 4 -35.17 12.33 -42.82
CA GLY A 4 -36.25 11.40 -43.14
C GLY A 4 -36.71 10.69 -41.88
N GLU A 5 -37.94 11.01 -41.47
CA GLU A 5 -38.81 10.20 -40.63
C GLU A 5 -38.67 10.29 -39.09
N SER A 6 -39.50 11.15 -38.48
CA SER A 6 -40.45 10.77 -37.41
C SER A 6 -41.45 11.88 -37.08
N LYS A 7 -42.02 12.55 -38.10
CA LYS A 7 -43.20 13.42 -37.94
C LYS A 7 -44.51 12.61 -38.00
N ILE A 8 -44.69 11.60 -37.14
CA ILE A 8 -45.98 10.87 -37.01
C ILE A 8 -46.58 10.95 -35.60
N CYS A 9 -46.00 11.68 -34.65
CA CYS A 9 -46.65 11.91 -33.35
C CYS A 9 -46.59 13.39 -32.93
N HIS A 10 -47.49 14.20 -33.49
CA HIS A 10 -48.11 15.28 -32.70
C HIS A 10 -48.67 14.66 -31.41
N PRO A 11 -48.83 15.39 -30.28
CA PRO A 11 -49.42 14.82 -29.08
C PRO A 11 -50.87 14.43 -29.40
N LEU A 12 -51.09 13.16 -29.74
CA LEU A 12 -52.40 12.61 -30.01
C LEU A 12 -53.25 12.87 -28.78
N LYS A 13 -54.45 13.45 -28.98
CA LYS A 13 -55.45 13.60 -27.93
C LYS A 13 -55.55 12.26 -27.16
N PRO A 14 -55.57 12.25 -25.82
CA PRO A 14 -55.61 11.03 -25.00
C PRO A 14 -56.67 10.01 -25.42
N VAL A 15 -57.75 10.49 -26.06
CA VAL A 15 -58.86 9.71 -26.60
C VAL A 15 -58.46 8.76 -27.73
N PHE A 16 -57.63 9.23 -28.69
CA PHE A 16 -57.22 8.39 -29.83
C PHE A 16 -56.19 7.32 -29.41
N THR A 17 -55.28 7.68 -28.50
CA THR A 17 -54.29 6.75 -27.97
C THR A 17 -54.92 5.71 -27.03
N HIS A 18 -55.98 6.06 -26.28
CA HIS A 18 -56.75 5.09 -25.49
C HIS A 18 -57.49 4.08 -26.37
N GLN A 19 -58.09 4.51 -27.49
CA GLN A 19 -58.75 3.59 -28.44
C GLN A 19 -57.75 2.61 -29.06
N SER A 20 -56.54 3.08 -29.40
CA SER A 20 -55.46 2.22 -29.89
C SER A 20 -54.98 1.19 -28.84
N LEU A 21 -54.92 1.56 -27.56
CA LEU A 21 -54.58 0.63 -26.48
C LEU A 21 -55.65 -0.45 -26.32
N THR A 22 -56.93 -0.07 -26.27
CA THR A 22 -58.05 -1.03 -26.18
C THR A 22 -58.09 -1.97 -27.40
N PHE A 23 -57.80 -1.45 -28.61
CA PHE A 23 -57.69 -2.27 -29.83
C PHE A 23 -56.56 -3.31 -29.74
N ILE A 24 -55.37 -2.89 -29.31
CA ILE A 24 -54.23 -3.83 -29.13
C ILE A 24 -54.55 -4.87 -28.05
N CYS A 25 -55.22 -4.49 -26.95
CA CYS A 25 -55.62 -5.42 -25.89
C CYS A 25 -56.63 -6.47 -26.37
N GLN A 26 -57.55 -6.09 -27.27
CA GLN A 26 -58.49 -7.03 -27.90
C GLN A 26 -57.79 -8.02 -28.84
N HIS A 27 -56.75 -7.57 -29.56
CA HIS A 27 -56.00 -8.40 -30.50
C HIS A 27 -54.88 -9.24 -29.87
N LEU A 28 -54.40 -8.89 -28.67
CA LEU A 28 -53.47 -9.72 -27.90
C LEU A 28 -54.04 -11.12 -27.63
N ARG A 29 -55.35 -11.24 -27.41
CA ARG A 29 -56.05 -12.53 -27.19
C ARG A 29 -56.00 -13.47 -28.40
N LEU A 30 -55.82 -12.94 -29.61
CA LEU A 30 -55.85 -13.71 -30.86
C LEU A 30 -54.46 -14.24 -31.28
N ILE A 31 -53.39 -13.68 -30.70
CA ILE A 31 -52.00 -13.90 -31.14
C ILE A 31 -51.26 -14.90 -30.25
N ASP A 32 -51.83 -15.26 -29.10
CA ASP A 32 -51.29 -16.29 -28.19
C ASP A 32 -51.34 -17.74 -28.72
N SER A 33 -51.65 -17.94 -30.00
CA SER A 33 -51.59 -19.24 -30.68
C SER A 33 -50.16 -19.71 -31.02
N GLY A 34 -49.13 -18.95 -30.62
CA GLY A 34 -47.73 -19.40 -30.65
C GLY A 34 -47.05 -19.43 -32.03
N GLN A 35 -47.70 -18.95 -33.08
CA GLN A 35 -47.19 -19.10 -34.47
C GLN A 35 -46.33 -17.93 -34.99
N HIS A 36 -46.32 -16.76 -34.35
CA HIS A 36 -45.63 -15.56 -34.87
C HIS A 36 -44.86 -14.74 -33.82
N SER A 37 -43.66 -15.21 -33.44
CA SER A 37 -42.81 -14.55 -32.43
C SER A 37 -42.45 -13.09 -32.74
N ASN A 38 -42.27 -12.75 -34.03
CA ASN A 38 -41.88 -11.41 -34.45
C ASN A 38 -43.04 -10.41 -34.30
N LEU A 39 -44.27 -10.88 -34.53
CA LEU A 39 -45.47 -10.08 -34.37
C LEU A 39 -45.71 -9.79 -32.87
N SER A 40 -45.62 -10.82 -32.03
CA SER A 40 -45.72 -10.67 -30.57
C SER A 40 -44.66 -9.71 -30.02
N ALA A 41 -43.40 -9.83 -30.48
CA ALA A 41 -42.31 -8.94 -30.09
C ALA A 41 -42.59 -7.46 -30.43
N SER A 42 -43.16 -7.19 -31.61
CA SER A 42 -43.52 -5.83 -32.03
C SER A 42 -44.68 -5.26 -31.23
N ILE A 43 -45.65 -6.11 -30.87
CA ILE A 43 -46.81 -5.73 -30.07
C ILE A 43 -46.40 -5.35 -28.65
N TYR A 44 -45.52 -6.12 -27.99
CA TYR A 44 -45.05 -5.75 -26.65
C TYR A 44 -44.30 -4.42 -26.62
N LEU A 45 -43.48 -4.13 -27.64
CA LEU A 45 -42.81 -2.84 -27.76
C LEU A 45 -43.80 -1.69 -28.00
N CYS A 46 -44.81 -1.90 -28.85
CA CYS A 46 -45.87 -0.91 -29.08
C CYS A 46 -46.69 -0.65 -27.81
N LEU A 47 -47.06 -1.71 -27.10
CA LEU A 47 -47.77 -1.63 -25.83
C LEU A 47 -46.97 -0.86 -24.78
N ALA A 48 -45.65 -1.11 -24.71
CA ALA A 48 -44.75 -0.40 -23.81
C ALA A 48 -44.76 1.11 -24.06
N GLU A 49 -44.65 1.54 -25.32
CA GLU A 49 -44.61 2.96 -25.68
C GLU A 49 -45.97 3.64 -25.50
N LEU A 50 -47.07 2.94 -25.79
CA LEU A 50 -48.42 3.43 -25.53
C LEU A 50 -48.69 3.61 -24.03
N CYS A 51 -48.31 2.64 -23.19
CA CYS A 51 -48.45 2.78 -21.74
C CYS A 51 -47.60 3.94 -21.19
N ALA A 52 -46.42 4.16 -21.76
CA ALA A 52 -45.55 5.25 -21.33
C ALA A 52 -46.05 6.65 -21.72
N THR A 53 -46.72 6.76 -22.87
CA THR A 53 -47.32 8.01 -23.33
C THR A 53 -48.64 8.30 -22.61
N LEU A 54 -49.47 7.28 -22.37
CA LEU A 54 -50.78 7.40 -21.72
C LEU A 54 -50.72 7.53 -20.20
N LYS A 55 -49.70 6.94 -19.55
CA LYS A 55 -49.53 6.95 -18.08
C LYS A 55 -50.83 6.55 -17.37
N VAL A 56 -51.44 7.45 -16.61
CA VAL A 56 -52.64 7.21 -15.78
C VAL A 56 -53.81 6.64 -16.59
N TYR A 57 -53.96 7.02 -17.86
CA TYR A 57 -55.06 6.54 -18.71
C TYR A 57 -54.90 5.06 -19.13
N SER A 58 -53.73 4.45 -18.97
CA SER A 58 -53.50 3.03 -19.27
C SER A 58 -53.86 2.09 -18.13
N ILE A 59 -54.16 2.61 -16.92
CA ILE A 59 -54.41 1.80 -15.72
C ILE A 59 -55.66 0.92 -15.88
N ALA A 60 -56.72 1.43 -16.52
CA ALA A 60 -57.98 0.71 -16.70
C ALA A 60 -57.82 -0.57 -17.53
N GLU A 61 -56.84 -0.57 -18.45
CA GLU A 61 -56.55 -1.68 -19.35
C GLU A 61 -55.44 -2.61 -18.83
N LEU A 62 -54.75 -2.25 -17.74
CA LEU A 62 -53.68 -3.06 -17.16
C LEU A 62 -54.10 -4.52 -16.88
N PRO A 63 -55.30 -4.80 -16.31
CA PRO A 63 -55.77 -6.16 -16.09
C PRO A 63 -56.05 -6.95 -17.38
N SER A 64 -56.26 -6.27 -18.52
CA SER A 64 -56.62 -6.92 -19.78
C SER A 64 -55.41 -7.50 -20.51
N PHE A 65 -54.25 -6.83 -20.45
CA PHE A 65 -53.02 -7.27 -21.13
C PHE A 65 -51.95 -7.87 -20.22
N MET A 66 -51.85 -7.44 -18.95
CA MET A 66 -50.74 -7.86 -18.07
C MET A 66 -50.65 -9.38 -17.85
N PRO A 67 -51.77 -10.13 -17.72
CA PRO A 67 -51.72 -11.59 -17.65
C PRO A 67 -51.04 -12.23 -18.87
N HIS A 68 -51.24 -11.70 -20.07
CA HIS A 68 -50.63 -12.21 -21.30
C HIS A 68 -49.13 -11.93 -21.33
N VAL A 69 -48.71 -10.71 -20.94
CA VAL A 69 -47.28 -10.37 -20.81
C VAL A 69 -46.59 -11.32 -19.82
N LEU A 70 -47.23 -11.61 -18.69
CA LEU A 70 -46.70 -12.55 -17.69
C LEU A 70 -46.68 -13.98 -18.19
N GLN A 71 -47.72 -14.45 -18.87
CA GLN A 71 -47.78 -15.80 -19.43
C GLN A 71 -46.64 -16.02 -20.44
N THR A 72 -46.38 -15.06 -21.32
CA THR A 72 -45.25 -15.13 -22.25
C THR A 72 -43.92 -15.08 -21.51
N TYR A 73 -43.77 -14.19 -20.52
CA TYR A 73 -42.55 -14.08 -19.71
C TYR A 73 -42.24 -15.35 -18.91
N GLN A 74 -43.27 -16.02 -18.40
CA GLN A 74 -43.18 -17.26 -17.63
C GLN A 74 -42.97 -18.49 -18.52
N SER A 75 -43.25 -18.41 -19.83
CA SER A 75 -43.07 -19.54 -20.74
C SER A 75 -41.60 -19.94 -20.88
N ASP A 76 -41.30 -21.25 -20.90
CA ASP A 76 -39.93 -21.76 -21.08
C ASP A 76 -39.40 -21.55 -22.50
N ASN A 77 -40.29 -21.36 -23.47
CA ASN A 77 -39.94 -21.07 -24.85
C ASN A 77 -39.32 -19.68 -25.03
N ILE A 78 -39.44 -18.77 -24.05
CA ILE A 78 -38.89 -17.41 -24.16
C ILE A 78 -37.37 -17.41 -24.25
N LEU A 79 -36.70 -18.37 -23.61
CA LEU A 79 -35.23 -18.51 -23.65
C LEU A 79 -34.71 -18.91 -25.04
N ARG A 80 -35.56 -19.51 -25.88
CA ARG A 80 -35.22 -19.91 -27.26
C ARG A 80 -35.35 -18.76 -28.25
N ASN A 81 -36.02 -17.67 -27.86
CA ASN A 81 -36.33 -16.56 -28.75
C ASN A 81 -35.84 -15.23 -28.17
N GLU A 82 -34.61 -14.85 -28.52
CA GLU A 82 -33.96 -13.65 -28.00
C GLU A 82 -34.74 -12.37 -28.31
N LEU A 83 -35.35 -12.29 -29.51
CA LEU A 83 -36.16 -11.13 -29.91
C LEU A 83 -37.38 -10.97 -28.99
N LEU A 84 -38.09 -12.07 -28.73
CA LEU A 84 -39.26 -12.07 -27.85
C LEU A 84 -38.88 -11.74 -26.41
N LEU A 85 -37.79 -12.33 -25.89
CA LEU A 85 -37.26 -12.04 -24.56
C LEU A 85 -36.92 -10.56 -24.40
N THR A 86 -36.20 -10.00 -25.38
CA THR A 86 -35.80 -8.59 -25.40
C THR A 86 -37.00 -7.65 -25.38
N SER A 87 -38.00 -7.92 -26.22
CA SER A 87 -39.21 -7.10 -26.30
C SER A 87 -40.04 -7.15 -25.03
N VAL A 88 -40.17 -8.32 -24.39
CA VAL A 88 -40.89 -8.48 -23.12
C VAL A 88 -40.14 -7.79 -21.97
N ILE A 89 -38.82 -7.93 -21.88
CA ILE A 89 -37.99 -7.22 -20.88
C ILE A 89 -38.12 -5.71 -21.06
N ALA A 90 -38.03 -5.20 -22.30
CA ALA A 90 -38.20 -3.78 -22.60
C ALA A 90 -39.60 -3.28 -22.21
N CYS A 91 -40.63 -4.08 -22.46
CA CYS A 91 -42.00 -3.79 -22.06
C CYS A 91 -42.15 -3.70 -20.55
N LEU A 92 -41.74 -4.73 -19.81
CA LEU A 92 -41.78 -4.75 -18.35
C LEU A 92 -40.97 -3.60 -17.73
N SER A 93 -39.78 -3.35 -18.26
CA SER A 93 -38.90 -2.24 -17.83
C SER A 93 -39.58 -0.88 -17.98
N LYS A 94 -40.26 -0.64 -19.11
CA LYS A 94 -41.01 0.61 -19.34
C LYS A 94 -42.23 0.70 -18.43
N LEU A 95 -42.98 -0.40 -18.24
CA LEU A 95 -44.14 -0.45 -17.34
C LEU A 95 -43.77 -0.18 -15.88
N VAL A 96 -42.65 -0.74 -15.41
CA VAL A 96 -42.13 -0.48 -14.06
C VAL A 96 -41.80 0.99 -13.87
N ARG A 97 -41.23 1.66 -14.88
CA ARG A 97 -40.93 3.11 -14.82
C ARG A 97 -42.16 4.00 -14.79
N THR A 98 -43.26 3.57 -15.42
CA THR A 98 -44.42 4.44 -15.70
C THR A 98 -45.60 4.17 -14.78
N LEU A 99 -45.82 2.91 -14.38
CA LEU A 99 -47.00 2.43 -13.66
C LEU A 99 -46.66 1.68 -12.36
N CYS A 100 -45.46 1.87 -11.77
CA CYS A 100 -44.99 1.14 -10.59
C CYS A 100 -46.02 0.98 -9.46
N ASN A 101 -46.77 2.04 -9.12
CA ASN A 101 -47.78 2.04 -8.06
C ASN A 101 -48.93 1.05 -8.26
N TYR A 102 -49.19 0.63 -9.50
CA TYR A 102 -50.33 -0.21 -9.88
C TYR A 102 -49.91 -1.64 -10.25
N LEU A 103 -48.61 -1.92 -10.25
CA LEU A 103 -48.06 -3.25 -10.59
C LEU A 103 -48.01 -4.22 -9.41
N THR A 104 -48.39 -3.80 -8.20
CA THR A 104 -48.39 -4.61 -6.97
C THR A 104 -48.86 -6.06 -7.13
N PRO A 105 -50.03 -6.37 -7.75
CA PRO A 105 -50.48 -7.76 -7.87
C PRO A 105 -49.63 -8.63 -8.82
N TYR A 106 -48.86 -8.01 -9.71
CA TYR A 106 -48.05 -8.69 -10.73
C TYR A 106 -46.58 -8.78 -10.34
N LEU A 107 -46.10 -7.91 -9.45
CA LEU A 107 -44.70 -7.84 -9.01
C LEU A 107 -44.15 -9.16 -8.45
N PRO A 108 -44.87 -9.94 -7.62
CA PRO A 108 -44.34 -11.23 -7.13
C PRO A 108 -43.97 -12.19 -8.28
N SER A 109 -44.85 -12.28 -9.28
CA SER A 109 -44.65 -13.13 -10.48
C SER A 109 -43.49 -12.65 -11.35
N ILE A 110 -43.32 -11.34 -11.48
CA ILE A 110 -42.19 -10.74 -12.20
C ILE A 110 -40.89 -11.05 -11.46
N ILE A 111 -40.82 -10.73 -10.16
CA ILE A 111 -39.63 -10.94 -9.31
C ILE A 111 -39.18 -12.40 -9.39
N LYS A 112 -40.10 -13.34 -9.16
CA LYS A 112 -39.82 -14.78 -9.20
C LYS A 112 -39.24 -15.21 -10.55
N ARG A 113 -39.88 -14.85 -11.67
CA ARG A 113 -39.41 -15.25 -13.01
C ARG A 113 -38.09 -14.57 -13.35
N THR A 114 -37.91 -13.29 -13.02
CA THR A 114 -36.66 -12.59 -13.26
C THR A 114 -35.49 -13.21 -12.50
N CYS A 115 -35.69 -13.61 -11.24
CA CYS A 115 -34.67 -14.36 -10.49
C CYS A 115 -34.25 -15.64 -11.22
N THR A 116 -35.22 -16.46 -11.64
CA THR A 116 -34.92 -17.71 -12.36
C THR A 116 -34.21 -17.50 -13.70
N LEU A 117 -34.44 -16.35 -14.35
CA LEU A 117 -33.77 -16.00 -15.61
C LEU A 117 -32.35 -15.48 -15.36
N LEU A 118 -32.15 -14.67 -14.31
CA LEU A 118 -30.84 -14.16 -13.93
C LEU A 118 -29.88 -15.28 -13.47
N THR A 119 -30.42 -16.41 -13.01
CA THR A 119 -29.64 -17.60 -12.62
C THR A 119 -29.44 -18.60 -13.76
N HIS A 120 -30.13 -18.42 -14.90
CA HIS A 120 -30.05 -19.35 -16.02
C HIS A 120 -28.80 -19.09 -16.89
N PRO A 121 -28.02 -20.12 -17.28
CA PRO A 121 -26.76 -19.95 -18.02
C PRO A 121 -26.86 -19.12 -19.31
N SER A 122 -28.00 -19.21 -20.01
CA SER A 122 -28.22 -18.47 -21.26
C SER A 122 -28.58 -16.99 -21.08
N ALA A 123 -29.01 -16.57 -19.88
CA ALA A 123 -29.45 -15.21 -19.60
C ALA A 123 -28.64 -14.52 -18.48
N LEU A 124 -27.66 -15.22 -17.90
CA LEU A 124 -26.76 -14.75 -16.84
C LEU A 124 -26.07 -13.40 -17.16
N ASN A 125 -25.70 -13.21 -18.42
CA ASN A 125 -24.99 -12.01 -18.90
C ASN A 125 -25.90 -10.99 -19.61
N ASP A 126 -27.23 -11.16 -19.59
CA ASP A 126 -28.12 -10.20 -20.26
C ASP A 126 -28.21 -8.89 -19.46
N GLN A 127 -27.54 -7.85 -19.98
CA GLN A 127 -27.52 -6.53 -19.37
C GLN A 127 -28.91 -5.89 -19.31
N ARG A 128 -29.83 -6.22 -20.23
CA ARG A 128 -31.19 -5.67 -20.27
C ARG A 128 -32.04 -6.21 -19.12
N LEU A 129 -31.85 -7.47 -18.78
CA LEU A 129 -32.51 -8.09 -17.63
C LEU A 129 -32.04 -7.42 -16.32
N ARG A 130 -30.72 -7.16 -16.21
CA ARG A 130 -30.14 -6.44 -15.07
C ARG A 130 -30.61 -4.99 -14.98
N THR A 131 -30.76 -4.27 -16.11
CA THR A 131 -31.29 -2.90 -16.09
C THR A 131 -32.76 -2.86 -15.70
N MET A 132 -33.58 -3.82 -16.15
CA MET A 132 -34.96 -3.97 -15.68
C MET A 132 -34.99 -4.24 -14.16
N TRP A 133 -34.11 -5.10 -13.67
CA TRP A 133 -33.97 -5.38 -12.24
C TRP A 133 -33.66 -4.12 -11.43
N SER A 134 -32.70 -3.31 -11.89
CA SER A 134 -32.39 -2.01 -11.29
C SER A 134 -33.55 -1.01 -11.36
N HIS A 135 -34.37 -1.04 -12.42
CA HIS A 135 -35.57 -0.20 -12.51
C HIS A 135 -36.63 -0.59 -11.49
N ILE A 136 -36.77 -1.88 -11.15
CA ILE A 136 -37.65 -2.31 -10.06
C ILE A 136 -37.16 -1.70 -8.74
N ALA A 137 -35.86 -1.79 -8.47
CA ALA A 137 -35.27 -1.22 -7.26
C ALA A 137 -35.47 0.30 -7.15
N LEU A 138 -35.35 1.01 -8.27
CA LEU A 138 -35.35 2.48 -8.33
C LEU A 138 -36.76 3.10 -8.34
N HIS A 139 -37.72 2.46 -9.01
CA HIS A 139 -39.02 3.07 -9.30
C HIS A 139 -40.18 2.52 -8.47
N VAL A 140 -40.08 1.31 -7.92
CA VAL A 140 -41.15 0.75 -7.09
C VAL A 140 -41.04 1.33 -5.67
N PRO A 141 -42.11 1.92 -5.11
CA PRO A 141 -42.08 2.45 -3.75
C PRO A 141 -41.74 1.37 -2.72
N HIS A 142 -40.84 1.69 -1.78
CA HIS A 142 -40.38 0.77 -0.74
C HIS A 142 -41.51 0.21 0.12
N ARG A 143 -42.55 1.01 0.41
CA ARG A 143 -43.77 0.57 1.11
C ARG A 143 -44.50 -0.60 0.45
N LEU A 144 -44.31 -0.80 -0.86
CA LEU A 144 -44.89 -1.90 -1.62
C LEU A 144 -43.86 -3.02 -1.83
N LEU A 145 -42.61 -2.64 -2.14
CA LEU A 145 -41.56 -3.58 -2.49
C LEU A 145 -41.12 -4.44 -1.30
N PHE A 146 -40.90 -3.85 -0.12
CA PHE A 146 -40.40 -4.60 1.05
C PHE A 146 -41.38 -5.69 1.53
N PRO A 147 -42.71 -5.42 1.67
CA PRO A 147 -43.69 -6.47 1.96
C PRO A 147 -43.71 -7.60 0.92
N ILE A 148 -43.62 -7.26 -0.38
CA ILE A 148 -43.60 -8.27 -1.44
C ILE A 148 -42.34 -9.15 -1.34
N LEU A 149 -41.17 -8.53 -1.13
CA LEU A 149 -39.92 -9.28 -0.97
C LEU A 149 -39.96 -10.16 0.28
N TYR A 150 -40.55 -9.66 1.37
CA TYR A 150 -40.80 -10.46 2.57
C TYR A 150 -41.67 -11.66 2.25
N ASP A 151 -42.83 -11.49 1.61
CA ASP A 151 -43.74 -12.58 1.29
C ASP A 151 -43.12 -13.62 0.34
N VAL A 152 -42.37 -13.17 -0.67
CA VAL A 152 -41.68 -14.05 -1.63
C VAL A 152 -40.63 -14.90 -0.92
N ILE A 153 -39.87 -14.29 0.00
CA ILE A 153 -38.85 -14.99 0.78
C ILE A 153 -39.49 -15.89 1.85
N ASP A 154 -40.55 -15.41 2.50
CA ASP A 154 -41.20 -16.08 3.61
C ASP A 154 -41.86 -17.39 3.18
N LYS A 155 -42.55 -17.37 2.03
CA LYS A 155 -43.21 -18.55 1.44
C LYS A 155 -42.23 -19.57 0.83
N ASN A 156 -40.92 -19.32 0.89
CA ASN A 156 -39.87 -20.17 0.31
C ASN A 156 -40.16 -20.56 -1.16
N GLU A 157 -40.70 -19.64 -1.94
CA GLU A 157 -41.13 -19.90 -3.31
C GLU A 157 -39.99 -19.88 -4.34
N PHE A 158 -38.73 -19.83 -3.90
CA PHE A 158 -37.54 -19.62 -4.73
C PHE A 158 -36.52 -20.75 -4.53
N GLN A 159 -35.71 -21.02 -5.56
CA GLN A 159 -34.56 -21.93 -5.45
C GLN A 159 -33.40 -21.20 -4.77
N LEU A 160 -32.49 -21.92 -4.10
CA LEU A 160 -31.38 -21.27 -3.40
C LEU A 160 -30.52 -20.37 -4.31
N ASN A 161 -30.39 -20.73 -5.60
CA ASN A 161 -29.72 -19.93 -6.61
C ASN A 161 -30.36 -18.55 -6.82
N ASP A 162 -31.67 -18.43 -6.60
CA ASP A 162 -32.41 -17.18 -6.78
C ASP A 162 -32.12 -16.16 -5.66
N LEU A 163 -31.42 -16.58 -4.60
CA LEU A 163 -31.09 -15.72 -3.47
C LEU A 163 -30.16 -14.57 -3.84
N GLU A 164 -29.18 -14.79 -4.71
CA GLU A 164 -28.27 -13.71 -5.16
C GLU A 164 -29.04 -12.58 -5.86
N PRO A 165 -29.86 -12.84 -6.91
CA PRO A 165 -30.72 -11.82 -7.50
C PRO A 165 -31.65 -11.12 -6.49
N LEU A 166 -32.24 -11.86 -5.54
CA LEU A 166 -33.12 -11.26 -4.52
C LEU A 166 -32.36 -10.33 -3.58
N MET A 167 -31.18 -10.75 -3.11
CA MET A 167 -30.36 -9.93 -2.21
C MET A 167 -29.78 -8.71 -2.93
N THR A 168 -29.43 -8.84 -4.21
CA THR A 168 -28.99 -7.68 -5.02
C THR A 168 -30.12 -6.66 -5.22
N LEU A 169 -31.37 -7.12 -5.44
CA LEU A 169 -32.53 -6.23 -5.50
C LEU A 169 -32.76 -5.51 -4.18
N LEU A 170 -32.83 -6.26 -3.09
CA LEU A 170 -33.06 -5.72 -1.76
C LEU A 170 -31.96 -4.73 -1.36
N LYS A 171 -30.69 -5.07 -1.62
CA LYS A 171 -29.54 -4.20 -1.36
C LYS A 171 -29.62 -2.89 -2.15
N GLN A 172 -29.95 -2.94 -3.45
CA GLN A 172 -30.13 -1.73 -4.26
C GLN A 172 -31.28 -0.86 -3.72
N SER A 173 -32.41 -1.47 -3.36
CA SER A 173 -33.53 -0.73 -2.75
C SER A 173 -33.16 -0.11 -1.40
N LEU A 174 -32.47 -0.83 -0.53
CA LEU A 174 -31.96 -0.30 0.75
C LEU A 174 -30.98 0.87 0.54
N SER A 175 -30.15 0.80 -0.50
CA SER A 175 -29.23 1.87 -0.87
C SER A 175 -29.94 3.12 -1.41
N ILE A 176 -31.23 3.07 -1.74
CA ILE A 176 -32.03 4.21 -2.23
C ILE A 176 -33.06 4.67 -1.19
N ALA A 177 -33.45 3.79 -0.27
CA ALA A 177 -34.48 4.03 0.74
C ALA A 177 -34.22 5.27 1.60
N THR A 178 -35.30 6.01 1.87
CA THR A 178 -35.28 7.15 2.80
C THR A 178 -35.36 6.66 4.25
N LEU A 179 -35.01 7.52 5.23
CA LEU A 179 -35.14 7.19 6.65
C LEU A 179 -36.59 6.87 7.04
N ASP A 180 -37.56 7.54 6.41
CA ASP A 180 -38.99 7.28 6.61
C ASP A 180 -39.40 5.91 6.06
N ASP A 181 -38.89 5.53 4.89
CA ASP A 181 -39.14 4.19 4.33
C ASP A 181 -38.59 3.09 5.26
N LEU A 182 -37.39 3.30 5.81
CA LEU A 182 -36.74 2.33 6.70
C LEU A 182 -37.44 2.23 8.05
N SER A 183 -37.81 3.35 8.67
CA SER A 183 -38.49 3.35 9.98
C SER A 183 -39.86 2.68 9.90
N ASN A 184 -40.64 2.95 8.85
CA ASN A 184 -41.96 2.35 8.65
C ASN A 184 -41.91 0.83 8.40
N ASN A 185 -40.81 0.33 7.80
CA ASN A 185 -40.65 -1.09 7.46
C ASN A 185 -39.65 -1.82 8.36
N TYR A 186 -39.15 -1.18 9.42
CA TYR A 186 -38.06 -1.70 10.25
C TYR A 186 -38.38 -3.08 10.85
N THR A 187 -39.59 -3.25 11.41
CA THR A 187 -40.02 -4.53 12.00
C THR A 187 -40.04 -5.65 10.97
N LEU A 188 -40.51 -5.37 9.76
CA LEU A 188 -40.55 -6.33 8.65
C LEU A 188 -39.14 -6.72 8.21
N LEU A 189 -38.26 -5.73 8.01
CA LEU A 189 -36.86 -5.97 7.63
C LEU A 189 -36.11 -6.74 8.73
N LYS A 190 -36.35 -6.44 10.01
CA LYS A 190 -35.81 -7.19 11.14
C LYS A 190 -36.22 -8.67 11.07
N GLN A 191 -37.51 -8.95 10.89
CA GLN A 191 -38.01 -10.33 10.77
C GLN A 191 -37.44 -11.05 9.54
N LEU A 192 -37.34 -10.34 8.41
CA LEU A 192 -36.76 -10.87 7.19
C LEU A 192 -35.31 -11.34 7.40
N PHE A 193 -34.46 -10.49 7.95
CA PHE A 193 -33.05 -10.82 8.13
C PHE A 193 -32.83 -11.90 9.19
N LEU A 194 -33.60 -11.89 10.29
CA LEU A 194 -33.55 -12.99 11.26
C LEU A 194 -33.91 -14.34 10.63
N LYS A 195 -34.89 -14.37 9.71
CA LYS A 195 -35.20 -15.58 8.95
C LYS A 195 -34.07 -15.96 8.00
N LEU A 196 -33.50 -15.00 7.26
CA LEU A 196 -32.38 -15.26 6.35
C LEU A 196 -31.11 -15.75 7.08
N PHE A 197 -30.87 -15.35 8.33
CA PHE A 197 -29.76 -15.90 9.10
C PHE A 197 -29.94 -17.37 9.49
N THR A 198 -31.16 -17.92 9.39
CA THR A 198 -31.40 -19.36 9.63
C THR A 198 -31.07 -20.26 8.44
N LEU A 199 -30.64 -19.71 7.28
CA LEU A 199 -30.44 -20.47 6.05
C LEU A 199 -29.50 -21.67 6.21
N ARG A 200 -28.41 -21.53 6.98
CA ARG A 200 -27.49 -22.64 7.26
C ARG A 200 -28.17 -23.79 7.99
N THR A 201 -28.98 -23.47 9.00
CA THR A 201 -29.69 -24.47 9.78
C THR A 201 -30.78 -25.19 8.98
N SER A 202 -31.45 -24.50 8.05
CA SER A 202 -32.50 -25.08 7.21
C SER A 202 -31.95 -25.94 6.06
N HIS A 203 -30.74 -25.66 5.57
CA HIS A 203 -30.14 -26.36 4.42
C HIS A 203 -28.92 -27.24 4.75
N ILE A 204 -28.62 -27.47 6.04
CA ILE A 204 -27.42 -28.16 6.54
C ILE A 204 -27.14 -29.53 5.91
N LYS A 205 -28.17 -30.29 5.49
CA LYS A 205 -28.02 -31.63 4.91
C LYS A 205 -27.82 -31.62 3.39
N LYS A 206 -28.15 -30.51 2.72
CA LYS A 206 -28.31 -30.45 1.25
C LYS A 206 -27.05 -30.01 0.51
N MET A 207 -26.08 -29.41 1.19
CA MET A 207 -25.02 -28.63 0.54
C MET A 207 -23.70 -28.64 1.32
N SER A 208 -22.58 -28.35 0.65
CA SER A 208 -21.27 -28.21 1.31
C SER A 208 -21.14 -26.87 2.06
N PRO A 209 -20.28 -26.77 3.10
CA PRO A 209 -20.06 -25.53 3.83
C PRO A 209 -19.58 -24.37 2.94
N ASN A 210 -18.68 -24.63 2.00
CA ASN A 210 -18.17 -23.60 1.08
C ASN A 210 -19.25 -23.00 0.17
N GLN A 211 -20.16 -23.84 -0.33
CA GLN A 211 -21.30 -23.34 -1.10
C GLN A 211 -22.25 -22.54 -0.20
N MET A 212 -22.46 -22.99 1.04
CA MET A 212 -23.31 -22.28 2.03
C MET A 212 -22.76 -20.88 2.35
N ASN A 213 -21.45 -20.77 2.46
CA ASN A 213 -20.75 -19.52 2.74
C ASN A 213 -21.07 -18.45 1.69
N ILE A 214 -21.07 -18.82 0.40
CA ILE A 214 -21.37 -17.91 -0.73
C ILE A 214 -22.78 -17.31 -0.59
N TYR A 215 -23.78 -18.13 -0.27
CA TYR A 215 -25.16 -17.63 -0.13
C TYR A 215 -25.37 -16.75 1.08
N GLU A 216 -24.74 -17.10 2.20
CA GLU A 216 -24.74 -16.24 3.39
C GLU A 216 -24.04 -14.90 3.11
N ASP A 217 -22.97 -14.88 2.31
CA ASP A 217 -22.25 -13.65 1.99
C ASP A 217 -23.14 -12.65 1.24
N TYR A 218 -24.02 -13.12 0.33
CA TYR A 218 -25.01 -12.25 -0.32
C TYR A 218 -25.99 -11.63 0.69
N VAL A 219 -26.43 -12.42 1.69
CA VAL A 219 -27.32 -11.94 2.75
C VAL A 219 -26.61 -10.94 3.66
N PHE A 220 -25.38 -11.23 4.07
CA PHE A 220 -24.59 -10.39 4.95
C PHE A 220 -24.22 -9.07 4.29
N ASP A 221 -23.87 -9.07 3.01
CA ASP A 221 -23.61 -7.85 2.24
C ASP A 221 -24.85 -6.97 2.11
N CYS A 222 -26.04 -7.59 1.98
CA CYS A 222 -27.31 -6.87 1.96
C CYS A 222 -27.66 -6.31 3.34
N PHE A 223 -27.47 -7.09 4.41
CA PHE A 223 -27.71 -6.63 5.78
C PHE A 223 -26.74 -5.52 6.17
N ALA A 224 -25.48 -5.60 5.78
CA ALA A 224 -24.51 -4.54 6.01
C ALA A 224 -24.95 -3.21 5.37
N GLU A 225 -25.57 -3.24 4.19
CA GLU A 225 -26.16 -2.05 3.56
C GLU A 225 -27.30 -1.46 4.41
N LEU A 226 -28.17 -2.28 4.99
CA LEU A 226 -29.19 -1.82 5.94
C LEU A 226 -28.54 -1.16 7.17
N VAL A 227 -27.54 -1.82 7.77
CA VAL A 227 -26.87 -1.34 8.98
C VAL A 227 -26.19 0.02 8.76
N MET A 228 -25.57 0.24 7.59
CA MET A 228 -24.97 1.53 7.23
C MET A 228 -25.99 2.69 7.15
N ARG A 229 -27.29 2.38 7.08
CA ARG A 229 -28.39 3.37 7.03
C ARG A 229 -29.10 3.57 8.36
N LEU A 230 -28.88 2.70 9.34
CA LEU A 230 -29.53 2.77 10.65
C LEU A 230 -28.76 3.70 11.59
N SER A 231 -29.48 4.33 12.52
CA SER A 231 -28.88 5.07 13.62
C SER A 231 -28.33 4.10 14.68
N GLU A 232 -27.41 4.56 15.52
CA GLU A 232 -26.90 3.79 16.65
C GLU A 232 -28.05 3.31 17.57
N GLU A 233 -29.02 4.19 17.85
CA GLU A 233 -30.18 3.89 18.71
C GLU A 233 -31.05 2.76 18.16
N THR A 234 -31.17 2.64 16.84
CA THR A 234 -31.98 1.60 16.19
C THR A 234 -31.18 0.31 15.94
N PHE A 235 -29.87 0.43 15.70
CA PHE A 235 -29.02 -0.73 15.44
C PHE A 235 -28.59 -1.46 16.72
N ARG A 236 -28.29 -0.76 17.82
CA ARG A 236 -27.89 -1.37 19.10
C ARG A 236 -28.84 -2.48 19.57
N PRO A 237 -30.16 -2.27 19.70
CA PRO A 237 -31.08 -3.32 20.14
C PRO A 237 -31.22 -4.45 19.12
N LEU A 238 -31.10 -4.16 17.82
CA LEU A 238 -31.10 -5.17 16.77
C LEU A 238 -29.88 -6.09 16.89
N PHE A 239 -28.70 -5.50 17.09
CA PHE A 239 -27.47 -6.24 17.28
C PHE A 239 -27.54 -7.18 18.49
N TYR A 240 -28.06 -6.70 19.63
CA TYR A 240 -28.27 -7.54 20.81
C TYR A 240 -29.28 -8.66 20.57
N THR A 241 -30.38 -8.38 19.86
CA THR A 241 -31.34 -9.44 19.47
C THR A 241 -30.65 -10.52 18.64
N ILE A 242 -29.77 -10.13 17.71
CA ILE A 242 -29.02 -11.06 16.85
C ILE A 242 -27.99 -11.85 17.68
N TYR A 243 -27.32 -11.20 18.63
CA TYR A 243 -26.38 -11.87 19.55
C TYR A 243 -27.09 -12.92 20.42
N GLU A 244 -28.22 -12.58 21.04
CA GLU A 244 -29.03 -13.52 21.82
C GLU A 244 -29.53 -14.68 20.96
N TRP A 245 -29.98 -14.37 19.73
CA TRP A 245 -30.36 -15.39 18.74
C TRP A 245 -29.20 -16.34 18.40
N ALA A 246 -27.96 -15.85 18.38
CA ALA A 246 -26.80 -16.67 18.05
C ALA A 246 -26.38 -17.59 19.21
N VAL A 247 -26.42 -17.08 20.43
CA VAL A 247 -25.87 -17.75 21.63
C VAL A 247 -26.86 -18.73 22.24
N TYR A 248 -28.15 -18.39 22.29
CA TYR A 248 -29.14 -19.13 23.08
C TYR A 248 -30.01 -20.11 22.26
N ASN A 249 -29.94 -20.10 20.93
CA ASN A 249 -30.73 -21.03 20.10
C ASN A 249 -30.04 -22.38 19.90
N GLU A 250 -30.82 -23.46 19.79
CA GLU A 250 -30.29 -24.82 19.57
C GLU A 250 -30.40 -25.30 18.11
N PRO A 251 -29.35 -25.90 17.50
CA PRO A 251 -28.00 -26.07 18.03
C PRO A 251 -27.19 -24.75 17.98
N PRO A 252 -26.50 -24.37 19.07
CA PRO A 252 -25.85 -23.05 19.16
C PRO A 252 -24.68 -22.88 18.18
N SER A 253 -24.01 -23.97 17.80
CA SER A 253 -22.79 -23.95 16.98
C SER A 253 -23.00 -23.31 15.60
N GLU A 254 -24.08 -23.68 14.90
CA GLU A 254 -24.39 -23.20 13.56
C GLU A 254 -24.83 -21.73 13.57
N TYR A 255 -25.63 -21.33 14.55
CA TYR A 255 -26.04 -19.93 14.72
C TYR A 255 -24.84 -19.05 15.09
N THR A 256 -23.97 -19.55 15.97
CA THR A 256 -22.73 -18.88 16.37
C THR A 256 -21.79 -18.70 15.17
N LEU A 257 -21.66 -19.70 14.29
CA LEU A 257 -20.90 -19.58 13.05
C LEU A 257 -21.47 -18.50 12.13
N THR A 258 -22.76 -18.53 11.83
CA THR A 258 -23.41 -17.50 11.00
C THR A 258 -23.23 -16.11 11.62
N PHE A 259 -23.34 -15.99 12.95
CA PHE A 259 -23.13 -14.74 13.67
C PHE A 259 -21.71 -14.19 13.50
N TYR A 260 -20.67 -15.00 13.71
CA TYR A 260 -19.30 -14.50 13.60
C TYR A 260 -18.86 -14.19 12.16
N ARG A 261 -19.42 -14.90 11.17
CA ARG A 261 -19.26 -14.51 9.75
C ARG A 261 -19.90 -13.15 9.47
N LEU A 262 -21.10 -12.92 10.02
CA LEU A 262 -21.79 -11.64 9.94
C LEU A 262 -21.00 -10.52 10.63
N THR A 263 -20.55 -10.71 11.87
CA THR A 263 -19.78 -9.69 12.61
C THR A 263 -18.46 -9.37 11.92
N TYR A 264 -17.83 -10.34 11.27
CA TYR A 264 -16.61 -10.10 10.50
C TYR A 264 -16.88 -9.13 9.33
N ILE A 265 -17.97 -9.30 8.59
CA ILE A 265 -18.36 -8.39 7.50
C ILE A 265 -18.76 -7.02 8.05
N LEU A 266 -19.56 -6.98 9.12
CA LEU A 266 -19.99 -5.73 9.75
C LEU A 266 -18.81 -4.91 10.30
N SER A 267 -17.83 -5.57 10.94
CA SER A 267 -16.64 -4.90 11.46
C SER A 267 -15.79 -4.25 10.36
N LYS A 268 -15.74 -4.82 9.15
CA LYS A 268 -15.09 -4.19 7.98
C LYS A 268 -15.84 -2.97 7.46
N LYS A 269 -17.18 -3.02 7.46
CA LYS A 269 -18.04 -1.96 6.90
C LYS A 269 -18.17 -0.77 7.83
N LEU A 270 -18.45 -1.02 9.11
CA LEU A 270 -18.61 0.01 10.14
C LEU A 270 -17.27 0.51 10.70
N LYS A 271 -16.20 -0.27 10.57
CA LYS A 271 -14.86 0.06 11.10
C LYS A 271 -14.94 0.45 12.58
N GLY A 272 -14.39 1.60 12.97
CA GLY A 272 -14.36 2.07 14.35
C GLY A 272 -15.74 2.18 15.00
N LEU A 273 -16.82 2.43 14.23
CA LEU A 273 -18.18 2.48 14.77
C LEU A 273 -18.66 1.14 15.32
N PHE A 274 -18.11 0.02 14.85
CA PHE A 274 -18.49 -1.31 15.34
C PHE A 274 -18.06 -1.56 16.78
N THR A 275 -17.00 -0.88 17.26
CA THR A 275 -16.49 -1.02 18.63
C THR A 275 -17.55 -0.70 19.69
N LEU A 276 -18.53 0.16 19.39
CA LEU A 276 -19.63 0.54 20.26
C LEU A 276 -20.57 -0.62 20.64
N PHE A 277 -20.53 -1.74 19.90
CA PHE A 277 -21.40 -2.90 20.09
C PHE A 277 -20.63 -4.16 20.50
N ALA A 278 -19.31 -4.14 20.39
CA ALA A 278 -18.48 -5.34 20.48
C ALA A 278 -18.21 -5.84 21.91
N GLY A 279 -18.59 -5.08 22.95
CA GLY A 279 -18.26 -5.41 24.35
C GLY A 279 -18.66 -6.82 24.78
N HIS A 280 -19.86 -7.27 24.40
CA HIS A 280 -20.39 -8.60 24.77
C HIS A 280 -19.75 -9.76 23.97
N ILE A 281 -19.07 -9.43 22.87
CA ILE A 281 -18.45 -10.41 21.96
C ILE A 281 -17.08 -10.86 22.47
N ILE A 282 -16.39 -10.05 23.26
CA ILE A 282 -15.00 -10.29 23.69
C ILE A 282 -14.88 -11.56 24.52
N GLN A 283 -15.63 -11.65 25.62
CA GLN A 283 -15.61 -12.83 26.49
C GLN A 283 -16.07 -14.08 25.76
N HIS A 284 -17.13 -13.96 24.97
CA HIS A 284 -17.69 -15.07 24.21
C HIS A 284 -16.68 -15.60 23.17
N SER A 285 -16.01 -14.71 22.45
CA SER A 285 -14.94 -15.04 21.50
C SER A 285 -13.79 -15.79 22.17
N ALA A 286 -13.29 -15.28 23.31
CA ALA A 286 -12.19 -15.88 24.06
C ALA A 286 -12.53 -17.32 24.50
N ASN A 287 -13.73 -17.53 25.02
CA ASN A 287 -14.20 -18.85 25.45
C ASN A 287 -14.26 -19.83 24.26
N ILE A 288 -14.81 -19.40 23.11
CA ILE A 288 -14.92 -20.25 21.92
C ILE A 288 -13.54 -20.62 21.36
N LEU A 289 -12.63 -19.64 21.25
CA LEU A 289 -11.27 -19.90 20.75
C LEU A 289 -10.53 -20.94 21.60
N ASN A 290 -10.68 -20.89 22.93
CA ASN A 290 -10.11 -21.89 23.82
C ASN A 290 -10.75 -23.28 23.63
N GLN A 291 -12.07 -23.35 23.47
CA GLN A 291 -12.79 -24.62 23.27
C GLN A 291 -12.45 -25.30 21.93
N LEU A 292 -12.21 -24.51 20.89
CA LEU A 292 -11.88 -25.00 19.55
C LEU A 292 -10.38 -25.23 19.34
N ASN A 293 -9.56 -25.00 20.37
CA ASN A 293 -8.14 -25.27 20.28
C ASN A 293 -7.85 -26.75 20.57
N SER A 294 -7.39 -27.46 19.53
CA SER A 294 -7.06 -28.89 19.62
C SER A 294 -5.97 -29.19 20.68
N SER A 295 -5.02 -28.28 20.91
CA SER A 295 -3.93 -28.47 21.88
C SER A 295 -4.39 -28.41 23.35
N LYS A 296 -5.56 -27.81 23.63
CA LYS A 296 -6.10 -27.62 24.99
C LYS A 296 -7.22 -28.59 25.36
N SER A 297 -7.53 -29.54 24.49
CA SER A 297 -8.71 -30.42 24.58
C SER A 297 -8.75 -31.38 25.79
N GLY A 298 -7.68 -31.43 26.61
CA GLY A 298 -7.58 -32.24 27.83
C GLY A 298 -8.01 -31.55 29.14
N GLU A 299 -8.11 -30.23 29.21
CA GLU A 299 -8.18 -29.50 30.50
C GLU A 299 -9.48 -28.73 30.79
N SER A 300 -10.47 -28.73 29.90
CA SER A 300 -11.75 -28.01 30.15
C SER A 300 -12.97 -28.94 30.27
N SER A 301 -13.69 -28.73 31.38
CA SER A 301 -14.90 -29.43 31.83
C SER A 301 -16.01 -29.51 30.79
N ASN A 302 -16.66 -30.68 30.76
CA ASN A 302 -17.63 -31.19 29.79
C ASN A 302 -19.00 -30.47 29.68
N GLU A 303 -19.19 -29.22 30.11
CA GLU A 303 -20.56 -28.65 30.15
C GLU A 303 -21.01 -27.87 28.90
N PHE A 304 -20.12 -27.38 28.03
CA PHE A 304 -20.52 -26.67 26.80
C PHE A 304 -19.54 -26.88 25.63
N LYS A 305 -19.48 -28.09 25.06
CA LYS A 305 -18.69 -28.33 23.83
C LYS A 305 -19.47 -27.85 22.60
N ILE A 306 -18.87 -26.94 21.81
CA ILE A 306 -19.35 -26.57 20.48
C ILE A 306 -19.28 -27.80 19.58
N ASN A 307 -20.43 -28.44 19.40
CA ASN A 307 -20.57 -29.61 18.56
C ASN A 307 -21.39 -29.22 17.34
N PHE A 308 -20.75 -29.19 16.17
CA PHE A 308 -21.46 -29.11 14.90
C PHE A 308 -22.13 -30.44 14.58
N ARG A 309 -23.26 -30.42 13.87
CA ARG A 309 -23.90 -31.67 13.42
C ARG A 309 -22.95 -32.45 12.48
N LYS A 310 -22.81 -33.77 12.73
CA LYS A 310 -21.80 -34.77 12.28
C LYS A 310 -21.12 -34.66 10.88
N LYS A 311 -21.57 -33.83 9.93
CA LYS A 311 -20.96 -33.69 8.59
C LYS A 311 -20.17 -32.36 8.53
N HIS A 312 -18.89 -32.39 8.14
CA HIS A 312 -18.01 -31.21 8.01
C HIS A 312 -17.74 -30.43 9.32
N VAL A 313 -17.50 -31.14 10.44
CA VAL A 313 -17.27 -30.49 11.75
C VAL A 313 -16.00 -29.63 11.74
N GLU A 314 -14.89 -30.16 11.21
CA GLU A 314 -13.59 -29.46 11.20
C GLU A 314 -13.62 -28.19 10.34
N GLU A 315 -14.21 -28.25 9.13
CA GLU A 315 -14.37 -27.09 8.24
C GLU A 315 -15.18 -25.97 8.93
N ASN A 316 -16.28 -26.31 9.61
CA ASN A 316 -17.13 -25.33 10.29
C ASN A 316 -16.47 -24.74 11.55
N GLN A 317 -15.71 -25.54 12.30
CA GLN A 317 -14.92 -25.05 13.44
C GLN A 317 -13.87 -24.04 12.98
N PHE A 318 -13.18 -24.34 11.88
CA PHE A 318 -12.18 -23.47 11.32
C PHE A 318 -12.76 -22.16 10.79
N GLU A 319 -13.89 -22.21 10.09
CA GLU A 319 -14.62 -21.01 9.65
C GLU A 319 -15.10 -20.15 10.82
N LEU A 320 -15.50 -20.77 11.94
CA LEU A 320 -15.87 -20.06 13.16
C LEU A 320 -14.66 -19.34 13.77
N ILE A 321 -13.51 -20.01 13.87
CA ILE A 321 -12.26 -19.39 14.31
C ILE A 321 -11.89 -18.21 13.40
N ASN A 322 -11.99 -18.38 12.08
CA ASN A 322 -11.71 -17.32 11.10
C ASN A 322 -12.61 -16.10 11.29
N GLY A 323 -13.91 -16.31 11.49
CA GLY A 323 -14.87 -15.24 11.77
C GLY A 323 -14.56 -14.48 13.05
N ILE A 324 -14.17 -15.20 14.12
CA ILE A 324 -13.80 -14.61 15.41
C ILE A 324 -12.50 -13.80 15.29
N LEU A 325 -11.42 -14.43 14.81
CA LEU A 325 -10.11 -13.78 14.65
C LEU A 325 -10.18 -12.57 13.72
N GLY A 326 -10.92 -12.70 12.61
CA GLY A 326 -11.16 -11.60 11.69
C GLY A 326 -11.92 -10.44 12.33
N THR A 327 -12.94 -10.74 13.13
CA THR A 327 -13.71 -9.72 13.86
C THR A 327 -12.82 -9.00 14.89
N ILE A 328 -12.08 -9.74 15.71
CA ILE A 328 -11.18 -9.16 16.74
C ILE A 328 -10.07 -8.33 16.09
N SER A 329 -9.45 -8.84 15.02
CA SER A 329 -8.40 -8.13 14.29
C SER A 329 -8.89 -6.78 13.77
N ASN A 330 -10.10 -6.72 13.21
CA ASN A 330 -10.70 -5.46 12.76
C ASN A 330 -11.05 -4.52 13.93
N LEU A 331 -11.52 -5.06 15.07
CA LEU A 331 -11.77 -4.27 16.27
C LEU A 331 -10.50 -3.58 16.77
N CYS A 332 -9.37 -4.29 16.75
CA CYS A 332 -8.07 -3.74 17.14
C CYS A 332 -7.53 -2.75 16.09
N LEU A 333 -7.66 -3.07 14.80
CA LEU A 333 -7.18 -2.22 13.70
C LEU A 333 -7.86 -0.85 13.65
N PHE A 334 -9.16 -0.81 13.95
CA PHE A 334 -9.97 0.40 13.90
C PHE A 334 -10.23 1.01 15.29
N ASP A 335 -9.45 0.62 16.30
CA ASP A 335 -9.58 1.16 17.66
C ASP A 335 -9.06 2.61 17.74
N SER A 336 -9.97 3.58 17.70
CA SER A 336 -9.67 5.00 17.90
C SER A 336 -10.00 5.51 19.29
N VAL A 337 -10.80 4.77 20.07
CA VAL A 337 -11.40 5.23 21.33
C VAL A 337 -10.74 4.57 22.56
N GLY A 338 -9.84 3.61 22.35
CA GLY A 338 -9.25 2.82 23.42
C GLY A 338 -10.20 1.71 23.88
N PHE A 339 -10.87 1.07 22.92
CA PHE A 339 -11.76 -0.07 23.16
C PHE A 339 -11.00 -1.27 23.73
N ILE A 340 -9.75 -1.49 23.32
CA ILE A 340 -8.87 -2.53 23.90
C ILE A 340 -8.25 -2.00 25.19
N THR A 341 -8.96 -2.22 26.30
CA THR A 341 -8.46 -2.00 27.66
C THR A 341 -7.58 -3.17 28.11
N ASP A 342 -6.79 -2.96 29.16
CA ASP A 342 -5.94 -4.00 29.76
C ASP A 342 -6.74 -5.26 30.13
N GLU A 343 -7.92 -5.11 30.72
CA GLU A 343 -8.81 -6.24 31.05
C GLU A 343 -9.18 -7.06 29.80
N ARG A 344 -9.55 -6.39 28.70
CA ARG A 344 -9.93 -7.05 27.45
C ARG A 344 -8.72 -7.67 26.75
N PHE A 345 -7.56 -7.03 26.84
CA PHE A 345 -6.31 -7.59 26.36
C PHE A 345 -5.98 -8.89 27.10
N GLN A 346 -6.05 -8.91 28.43
CA GLN A 346 -5.79 -10.12 29.22
C GLN A 346 -6.75 -11.27 28.88
N LEU A 347 -8.02 -10.96 28.58
CA LEU A 347 -8.99 -11.97 28.14
C LEU A 347 -8.68 -12.54 26.76
N LEU A 348 -8.11 -11.75 25.85
CA LEU A 348 -7.92 -12.11 24.45
C LEU A 348 -6.53 -12.68 24.13
N MET A 349 -5.50 -12.25 24.84
CA MET A 349 -4.09 -12.51 24.50
C MET A 349 -3.79 -14.01 24.36
N MET A 350 -4.02 -14.81 25.42
CA MET A 350 -3.73 -16.25 25.37
C MET A 350 -4.64 -17.03 24.40
N PRO A 351 -5.98 -16.83 24.38
CA PRO A 351 -6.85 -17.54 23.44
C PRO A 351 -6.49 -17.34 21.97
N ILE A 352 -5.91 -16.18 21.61
CA ILE A 352 -5.44 -15.87 20.25
C ILE A 352 -4.06 -16.47 20.01
N VAL A 353 -3.08 -16.24 20.90
CA VAL A 353 -1.71 -16.76 20.75
C VAL A 353 -1.70 -18.28 20.66
N ASP A 354 -2.52 -18.96 21.46
CA ASP A 354 -2.59 -20.42 21.46
C ASP A 354 -3.17 -21.01 20.16
N GLN A 355 -3.83 -20.20 19.31
CA GLN A 355 -4.24 -20.66 17.98
C GLN A 355 -3.05 -20.98 17.08
N MET A 356 -1.85 -20.47 17.39
CA MET A 356 -0.61 -20.84 16.68
C MET A 356 -0.22 -22.31 16.90
N GLU A 357 -0.79 -23.01 17.88
CA GLU A 357 -0.59 -24.46 18.07
C GLU A 357 -1.77 -25.27 17.54
N ASN A 358 -2.80 -24.61 17.00
CA ASN A 358 -3.99 -25.26 16.51
C ASN A 358 -3.79 -25.74 15.06
N LEU A 359 -3.41 -27.01 14.91
CA LEU A 359 -3.00 -27.59 13.62
C LEU A 359 -4.15 -28.23 12.83
N THR A 360 -5.40 -27.99 13.23
CA THR A 360 -6.61 -28.64 12.68
C THR A 360 -6.53 -28.78 11.16
N SER A 361 -6.38 -30.03 10.68
CA SER A 361 -6.56 -30.58 9.32
C SER A 361 -6.39 -29.66 8.10
N ASN A 362 -5.56 -28.62 8.18
CA ASN A 362 -5.41 -27.63 7.14
C ASN A 362 -4.13 -27.91 6.35
N GLU A 363 -4.28 -28.32 5.09
CA GLU A 363 -3.18 -28.44 4.14
C GLU A 363 -2.43 -27.09 3.97
N ASN A 364 -3.12 -25.96 4.22
CA ASN A 364 -2.63 -24.58 4.09
C ASN A 364 -2.45 -23.86 5.44
N TYR A 365 -1.94 -24.55 6.46
CA TYR A 365 -1.69 -23.98 7.79
C TYR A 365 -0.90 -22.64 7.77
N SER A 366 0.18 -22.56 6.99
CA SER A 366 1.01 -21.35 6.90
C SER A 366 0.24 -20.14 6.36
N GLN A 367 -0.56 -20.34 5.30
CA GLN A 367 -1.41 -19.30 4.73
C GLN A 367 -2.48 -18.83 5.72
N TRP A 368 -3.05 -19.76 6.49
CA TRP A 368 -4.03 -19.41 7.51
C TRP A 368 -3.45 -18.54 8.62
N ILE A 369 -2.27 -18.88 9.13
CA ILE A 369 -1.58 -18.05 10.13
C ILE A 369 -1.37 -16.64 9.58
N GLN A 370 -0.86 -16.50 8.36
CA GLN A 370 -0.62 -15.20 7.74
C GLN A 370 -1.91 -14.40 7.47
N GLN A 371 -3.02 -15.07 7.20
CA GLN A 371 -4.29 -14.41 6.85
C GLN A 371 -5.12 -14.00 8.07
N TYR A 372 -5.11 -14.78 9.16
CA TYR A 372 -6.02 -14.56 10.30
C TYR A 372 -5.29 -14.39 11.63
N VAL A 373 -4.37 -15.28 12.00
CA VAL A 373 -3.74 -15.28 13.33
C VAL A 373 -2.71 -14.16 13.47
N SER A 374 -1.75 -14.06 12.54
CA SER A 374 -0.70 -13.03 12.56
C SER A 374 -1.30 -11.62 12.56
N PRO A 375 -2.24 -11.26 11.65
CA PRO A 375 -2.84 -9.93 11.68
C PRO A 375 -3.59 -9.63 12.98
N CYS A 376 -4.24 -10.63 13.58
CA CYS A 376 -4.96 -10.47 14.84
C CYS A 376 -4.00 -10.14 16.00
N ILE A 377 -2.90 -10.90 16.13
CA ILE A 377 -1.86 -10.67 17.15
C ILE A 377 -1.20 -9.30 16.97
N VAL A 378 -0.81 -8.97 15.74
CA VAL A 378 -0.12 -7.73 15.41
C VAL A 378 -1.02 -6.52 15.66
N ASN A 379 -2.30 -6.59 15.28
CA ASN A 379 -3.25 -5.50 15.52
C ASN A 379 -3.61 -5.39 17.01
N LEU A 380 -3.75 -6.50 17.74
CA LEU A 380 -3.97 -6.48 19.20
C LEU A 380 -2.81 -5.78 19.92
N THR A 381 -1.57 -6.13 19.56
CA THR A 381 -0.37 -5.50 20.13
C THR A 381 -0.31 -4.02 19.78
N SER A 382 -0.63 -3.65 18.54
CA SER A 382 -0.66 -2.25 18.09
C SER A 382 -1.76 -1.42 18.76
N ALA A 383 -2.86 -2.03 19.21
CA ALA A 383 -3.95 -1.33 19.88
C ALA A 383 -3.58 -0.97 21.33
N THR A 384 -2.85 -1.86 22.01
CA THR A 384 -2.25 -1.56 23.32
C THR A 384 -1.07 -0.61 23.14
N LYS A 385 -1.04 0.54 23.85
CA LYS A 385 0.06 1.52 23.74
C LYS A 385 1.12 1.37 24.83
N GLU A 386 1.04 0.30 25.60
CA GLU A 386 1.90 0.06 26.76
C GLU A 386 2.94 -1.02 26.49
N GLU A 387 4.21 -0.67 26.69
CA GLU A 387 5.34 -1.59 26.46
C GLU A 387 5.27 -2.84 27.35
N ALA A 388 4.71 -2.74 28.56
CA ALA A 388 4.55 -3.88 29.47
C ALA A 388 3.65 -4.97 28.87
N LEU A 389 2.55 -4.59 28.21
CA LEU A 389 1.64 -5.51 27.54
C LEU A 389 2.29 -6.10 26.27
N TRP A 390 3.10 -5.30 25.56
CA TRP A 390 3.88 -5.79 24.42
C TRP A 390 4.86 -6.88 24.81
N ARG A 391 5.60 -6.70 25.91
CA ARG A 391 6.52 -7.72 26.44
C ARG A 391 5.76 -9.00 26.81
N GLN A 392 4.59 -8.87 27.44
CA GLN A 392 3.77 -10.05 27.79
C GLN A 392 3.38 -10.87 26.56
N ILE A 393 2.77 -10.25 25.55
CA ILE A 393 2.33 -11.00 24.35
C ILE A 393 3.53 -11.49 23.53
N HIS A 394 4.58 -10.69 23.40
CA HIS A 394 5.79 -11.04 22.67
C HIS A 394 6.50 -12.25 23.28
N TYR A 395 6.65 -12.28 24.60
CA TYR A 395 7.20 -13.43 25.31
C TYR A 395 6.38 -14.71 25.09
N GLN A 396 5.04 -14.62 25.14
CA GLN A 396 4.18 -15.79 24.88
C GLN A 396 4.30 -16.30 23.43
N ILE A 397 4.48 -15.40 22.46
CA ILE A 397 4.77 -15.77 21.06
C ILE A 397 6.14 -16.46 20.98
N LEU A 398 7.18 -15.90 21.60
CA LEU A 398 8.52 -16.47 21.59
C LEU A 398 8.57 -17.87 22.21
N LEU A 399 7.78 -18.15 23.25
CA LEU A 399 7.70 -19.52 23.80
C LEU A 399 7.25 -20.56 22.76
N LYS A 400 6.46 -20.16 21.74
CA LYS A 400 6.03 -21.07 20.66
C LYS A 400 7.17 -21.47 19.72
N THR A 401 8.32 -20.79 19.76
CA THR A 401 9.52 -21.22 19.03
C THR A 401 10.09 -22.53 19.56
N ARG A 402 9.72 -22.95 20.77
CA ARG A 402 10.16 -24.21 21.38
C ARG A 402 9.20 -25.39 21.13
N SER A 403 8.22 -25.21 20.26
CA SER A 403 7.30 -26.29 19.88
C SER A 403 8.05 -27.43 19.19
N ASP A 404 7.67 -28.68 19.45
CA ASP A 404 8.20 -29.86 18.77
C ASP A 404 7.97 -29.82 17.25
N LEU A 405 6.97 -29.05 16.81
CA LEU A 405 6.53 -28.99 15.42
C LEU A 405 7.19 -27.84 14.66
N SER A 406 7.97 -28.18 13.63
CA SER A 406 8.67 -27.19 12.80
C SER A 406 7.71 -26.17 12.14
N LYS A 407 6.49 -26.59 11.79
CA LYS A 407 5.45 -25.70 11.23
C LYS A 407 5.06 -24.58 12.21
N VAL A 408 4.98 -24.87 13.51
CA VAL A 408 4.65 -23.88 14.54
C VAL A 408 5.82 -22.93 14.75
N ARG A 409 7.06 -23.44 14.76
CA ARG A 409 8.27 -22.61 14.85
C ARG A 409 8.39 -21.65 13.66
N LEU A 410 8.15 -22.12 12.44
CA LEU A 410 8.09 -21.29 11.21
C LEU A 410 7.00 -20.21 11.30
N ALA A 411 5.79 -20.59 11.70
CA ALA A 411 4.69 -19.65 11.90
C ALA A 411 5.04 -18.57 12.92
N THR A 412 5.73 -18.96 14.00
CA THR A 412 6.20 -18.05 15.04
C THR A 412 7.19 -17.03 14.51
N LEU A 413 8.20 -17.47 13.75
CA LEU A 413 9.15 -16.56 13.09
C LEU A 413 8.45 -15.53 12.20
N HIS A 414 7.42 -15.94 11.45
CA HIS A 414 6.63 -15.03 10.63
C HIS A 414 5.82 -14.02 11.46
N VAL A 415 5.18 -14.45 12.55
CA VAL A 415 4.46 -13.53 13.45
C VAL A 415 5.41 -12.52 14.09
N VAL A 416 6.60 -12.95 14.52
CA VAL A 416 7.61 -12.05 15.11
C VAL A 416 8.14 -11.07 14.06
N GLN A 417 8.31 -11.49 12.81
CA GLN A 417 8.64 -10.62 11.69
C GLN A 417 7.54 -9.57 11.40
N ASP A 418 6.28 -9.98 11.36
CA ASP A 418 5.18 -9.04 11.13
C ASP A 418 5.04 -8.05 12.29
N LEU A 419 5.31 -8.50 13.52
CA LEU A 419 5.31 -7.67 14.72
C LEU A 419 6.43 -6.64 14.70
N SER A 420 7.66 -7.04 14.35
CA SER A 420 8.80 -6.12 14.25
C SER A 420 8.58 -5.05 13.20
N ARG A 421 8.01 -5.41 12.04
CA ARG A 421 7.61 -4.47 10.98
C ARG A 421 6.53 -3.50 11.44
N LYS A 422 5.53 -3.97 12.20
CA LYS A 422 4.44 -3.12 12.69
C LYS A 422 4.88 -2.15 13.77
N LEU A 423 5.66 -2.61 14.74
CA LEU A 423 6.12 -1.79 15.87
C LEU A 423 7.30 -0.88 15.49
N GLY A 424 8.08 -1.25 14.48
CA GLY A 424 9.23 -0.46 14.03
C GLY A 424 10.25 -0.24 15.15
N MET A 425 10.63 1.02 15.40
CA MET A 425 11.62 1.36 16.47
C MET A 425 11.15 0.96 17.87
N ASN A 426 9.84 0.93 18.12
CA ASN A 426 9.30 0.52 19.41
C ASN A 426 9.59 -0.96 19.72
N TYR A 427 9.94 -1.76 18.70
CA TYR A 427 10.38 -3.13 18.88
C TYR A 427 11.77 -3.25 19.53
N GLN A 428 12.58 -2.18 19.56
CA GLN A 428 13.93 -2.23 20.15
C GLN A 428 13.90 -2.63 21.63
N GLY A 429 12.88 -2.22 22.39
CA GLY A 429 12.70 -2.63 23.79
C GLY A 429 12.44 -4.12 23.97
N LEU A 430 12.00 -4.82 22.93
CA LEU A 430 11.67 -6.25 22.92
C LEU A 430 12.81 -7.13 22.39
N LEU A 431 13.81 -6.54 21.72
CA LEU A 431 14.95 -7.28 21.15
C LEU A 431 15.74 -8.11 22.18
N PRO A 432 16.07 -7.60 23.39
CA PRO A 432 16.83 -8.38 24.35
C PRO A 432 16.17 -9.70 24.73
N GLU A 433 14.83 -9.74 24.72
CA GLU A 433 14.05 -10.94 25.01
C GLU A 433 13.98 -11.89 23.81
N ALA A 434 13.99 -11.37 22.57
CA ALA A 434 13.99 -12.17 21.35
C ALA A 434 15.33 -12.86 21.04
N ILE A 435 16.46 -12.20 21.34
CA ILE A 435 17.80 -12.66 20.94
C ILE A 435 18.09 -14.12 21.37
N PRO A 436 17.84 -14.54 22.63
CA PRO A 436 18.10 -15.92 23.05
C PRO A 436 17.31 -16.96 22.25
N PHE A 437 16.04 -16.67 21.92
CA PHE A 437 15.19 -17.58 21.14
C PHE A 437 15.61 -17.63 19.67
N MET A 438 16.04 -16.50 19.10
CA MET A 438 16.54 -16.47 17.73
C MET A 438 17.87 -17.22 17.61
N ALA A 439 18.77 -17.09 18.59
CA ALA A 439 20.01 -17.86 18.63
C ALA A 439 19.75 -19.37 18.71
N GLU A 440 18.76 -19.81 19.51
CA GLU A 440 18.32 -21.21 19.58
C GLU A 440 17.80 -21.72 18.21
N LEU A 441 17.03 -20.89 17.48
CA LEU A 441 16.49 -21.24 16.16
C LEU A 441 17.51 -21.19 15.01
N MET A 442 18.63 -20.48 15.18
CA MET A 442 19.75 -20.52 14.22
C MET A 442 20.46 -21.87 14.24
N GLU A 443 20.24 -22.67 15.28
CA GLU A 443 20.77 -24.04 15.42
C GLU A 443 19.64 -25.10 15.30
N ASP A 444 18.49 -24.74 14.71
CA ASP A 444 17.34 -25.64 14.58
C ASP A 444 17.66 -26.84 13.65
N PRO A 445 17.21 -28.07 13.99
CA PRO A 445 17.44 -29.24 13.14
C PRO A 445 16.71 -29.20 11.79
N ASN A 446 15.78 -28.27 11.58
CA ASN A 446 15.06 -28.09 10.32
C ASN A 446 15.63 -26.91 9.50
N ASP A 447 16.25 -27.21 8.35
CA ASP A 447 16.85 -26.22 7.44
C ASP A 447 15.92 -25.05 7.05
N GLU A 448 14.60 -25.28 6.95
CA GLU A 448 13.65 -24.23 6.56
C GLU A 448 13.44 -23.22 7.69
N VAL A 449 13.42 -23.70 8.94
CA VAL A 449 13.35 -22.87 10.16
C VAL A 449 14.61 -22.02 10.27
N GLU A 450 15.78 -22.65 10.13
CA GLU A 450 17.07 -21.97 10.21
C GLU A 450 17.19 -20.86 9.16
N LYS A 451 16.92 -21.16 7.88
CA LYS A 451 16.97 -20.17 6.78
C LYS A 451 15.97 -19.03 6.99
N THR A 452 14.78 -19.36 7.49
CA THR A 452 13.76 -18.35 7.78
C THR A 452 14.20 -17.46 8.94
N CYS A 453 14.82 -18.02 9.99
CA CYS A 453 15.36 -17.26 11.12
C CYS A 453 16.40 -16.24 10.66
N HIS A 454 17.39 -16.65 9.85
CA HIS A 454 18.38 -15.74 9.27
C HIS A 454 17.74 -14.61 8.45
N ARG A 455 16.76 -14.93 7.60
CA ARG A 455 16.03 -13.94 6.80
C ARG A 455 15.26 -12.94 7.68
N VAL A 456 14.63 -13.43 8.75
CA VAL A 456 13.87 -12.60 9.69
C VAL A 456 14.80 -11.65 10.46
N ILE A 457 15.98 -12.11 10.87
CA ILE A 457 17.00 -11.26 11.52
C ILE A 457 17.43 -10.13 10.57
N ILE A 458 17.78 -10.46 9.32
CA ILE A 458 18.19 -9.46 8.32
C ILE A 458 17.08 -8.43 8.07
N ASP A 459 15.82 -8.88 7.98
CA ASP A 459 14.67 -8.00 7.78
C ASP A 459 14.37 -7.11 8.99
N MET A 460 14.60 -7.60 10.22
CA MET A 460 14.52 -6.79 11.43
C MET A 460 15.62 -5.73 11.46
N GLU A 461 16.85 -6.11 11.14
CA GLU A 461 17.99 -5.20 11.06
C GLU A 461 17.77 -4.12 9.99
N SER A 462 17.28 -4.50 8.81
CA SER A 462 16.97 -3.53 7.75
C SER A 462 15.85 -2.59 8.14
N THR A 463 14.75 -3.09 8.71
CA THR A 463 13.61 -2.27 9.14
C THR A 463 14.02 -1.26 10.21
N LEU A 464 14.83 -1.69 11.19
CA LEU A 464 15.35 -0.80 12.22
C LEU A 464 16.34 0.22 11.65
N ALA A 465 17.24 -0.21 10.76
CA ALA A 465 18.22 0.66 10.11
C ALA A 465 17.56 1.70 9.18
N GLU A 466 16.51 1.34 8.44
CA GLU A 466 15.75 2.23 7.56
C GLU A 466 14.98 3.30 8.36
N ILE A 467 14.39 2.94 9.50
CA ILE A 467 13.67 3.92 10.34
C ILE A 467 14.67 4.83 11.06
N GLN A 468 15.80 4.29 11.52
CA GLN A 468 16.88 5.09 12.11
C GLN A 468 17.54 6.02 11.07
N ALA A 469 17.49 5.66 9.79
CA ALA A 469 17.94 6.53 8.70
C ALA A 469 17.03 7.75 8.47
N LYS A 470 15.74 7.73 8.84
CA LYS A 470 14.77 8.82 8.56
C LYS A 470 14.80 10.02 9.54
N LYS A 471 15.68 10.03 10.54
CA LYS A 471 15.97 11.22 11.36
C LYS A 471 17.24 11.89 10.85
N ASN A 472 17.27 13.24 10.83
CA ASN A 472 18.46 14.03 10.53
C ASN A 472 19.69 13.42 11.21
N THR A 473 20.61 12.88 10.41
CA THR A 473 21.77 12.11 10.90
C THR A 473 22.87 12.98 11.52
N PHE A 474 22.80 14.31 11.35
CA PHE A 474 23.85 15.25 11.74
C PHE A 474 23.31 16.41 12.59
N GLN A 475 24.14 16.88 13.52
CA GLN A 475 23.90 18.14 14.22
C GLN A 475 23.80 19.27 13.20
N GLN A 476 22.88 20.22 13.40
CA GLN A 476 22.64 21.31 12.44
C GLN A 476 23.62 22.48 12.57
N TYR A 477 24.34 22.56 13.68
CA TYR A 477 25.34 23.60 13.93
C TYR A 477 26.73 23.04 13.68
N ALA A 478 27.43 23.62 12.70
CA ALA A 478 28.79 23.23 12.35
C ALA A 478 29.84 23.84 13.28
N ILE A 479 30.98 23.15 13.35
CA ILE A 479 32.23 23.64 13.92
C ILE A 479 33.17 23.98 12.76
N THR A 480 33.66 25.22 12.71
CA THR A 480 34.67 25.61 11.71
C THR A 480 36.02 25.04 12.10
N VAL A 481 36.56 24.15 11.25
CA VAL A 481 37.80 23.41 11.54
C VAL A 481 39.02 23.94 10.79
N ALA A 482 38.82 24.74 9.75
CA ALA A 482 39.86 25.42 8.99
C ALA A 482 39.32 26.69 8.31
N GLY A 483 40.16 27.72 8.19
CA GLY A 483 39.79 29.00 7.57
C GLY A 483 38.82 29.84 8.42
N GLY A 484 37.94 30.60 7.76
CA GLY A 484 36.94 31.47 8.41
C GLY A 484 37.46 32.84 8.86
N ASN A 485 38.74 33.16 8.61
CA ASN A 485 39.37 34.44 8.94
C ASN A 485 39.44 35.37 7.71
N GLU A 486 38.35 35.48 6.96
CA GLU A 486 38.25 36.18 5.66
C GLU A 486 39.09 35.54 4.54
N ALA A 487 38.89 36.03 3.31
CA ALA A 487 39.68 35.62 2.16
C ALA A 487 41.13 36.14 2.29
N GLY A 488 42.12 35.28 2.11
CA GLY A 488 43.50 35.74 2.06
C GLY A 488 44.54 34.63 1.98
N HIS A 489 45.81 35.03 1.94
CA HIS A 489 46.96 34.16 1.72
C HIS A 489 47.71 33.78 3.01
N LYS A 490 47.33 34.33 4.16
CA LYS A 490 47.94 33.96 5.46
C LYS A 490 47.67 32.50 5.78
N LEU A 491 48.44 31.94 6.72
CA LEU A 491 48.31 30.52 7.11
C LEU A 491 47.00 30.20 7.85
N ASN A 492 46.35 31.20 8.44
CA ASN A 492 45.02 31.08 9.05
C ASN A 492 43.86 31.45 8.08
N GLN A 493 44.17 31.70 6.80
CA GLN A 493 43.20 32.12 5.79
C GLN A 493 43.15 31.13 4.63
N LEU A 494 41.97 31.03 4.02
CA LEU A 494 41.73 30.29 2.78
C LEU A 494 41.11 31.26 1.76
N SER A 495 41.12 30.92 0.47
CA SER A 495 40.51 31.70 -0.58
C SER A 495 39.81 30.79 -1.60
N GLN A 496 38.49 30.74 -1.49
CA GLN A 496 37.58 29.86 -2.24
C GLN A 496 38.05 28.40 -2.30
N PRO A 497 38.22 27.71 -1.15
CA PRO A 497 38.62 26.31 -1.14
C PRO A 497 37.64 25.44 -1.93
N ARG A 498 38.14 24.32 -2.49
CA ARG A 498 37.37 23.44 -3.38
C ARG A 498 37.33 21.99 -2.92
N GLY A 499 38.39 21.22 -3.18
CA GLY A 499 38.53 19.83 -2.77
C GLY A 499 39.04 19.69 -1.35
N ILE A 500 38.68 18.57 -0.73
CA ILE A 500 38.99 18.26 0.67
C ILE A 500 39.27 16.76 0.83
N PHE A 501 40.27 16.45 1.65
CA PHE A 501 40.58 15.08 2.08
C PHE A 501 40.88 15.07 3.57
N ILE A 502 40.36 14.08 4.30
CA ILE A 502 40.61 13.90 5.74
C ILE A 502 41.47 12.65 5.95
N ASP A 503 42.59 12.79 6.65
CA ASP A 503 43.44 11.65 7.02
C ASP A 503 42.93 10.93 8.28
N THR A 504 43.51 9.77 8.59
CA THR A 504 43.16 8.96 9.77
C THR A 504 43.40 9.69 11.09
N ASP A 505 44.27 10.69 11.11
CA ASP A 505 44.61 11.54 12.26
C ASP A 505 43.69 12.78 12.36
N LYS A 506 42.59 12.82 11.59
CA LYS A 506 41.64 13.94 11.49
C LYS A 506 42.28 15.25 11.03
N SER A 507 43.38 15.18 10.28
CA SER A 507 43.92 16.35 9.61
C SER A 507 43.20 16.58 8.29
N VAL A 508 42.89 17.85 8.03
CA VAL A 508 42.16 18.32 6.86
C VAL A 508 43.15 18.79 5.80
N TYR A 509 43.14 18.20 4.62
CA TYR A 509 43.89 18.64 3.45
C TYR A 509 42.94 19.36 2.50
N ILE A 510 43.31 20.57 2.10
CA ILE A 510 42.39 21.49 1.41
C ILE A 510 43.07 22.01 0.15
N ALA A 511 42.37 21.93 -0.98
CA ALA A 511 42.74 22.63 -2.20
C ALA A 511 42.30 24.10 -2.10
N ASP A 512 43.26 24.97 -1.77
CA ASP A 512 43.06 26.41 -1.60
C ASP A 512 43.19 27.11 -2.96
N PHE A 513 42.09 27.03 -3.72
CA PHE A 513 42.03 27.28 -5.17
C PHE A 513 42.62 28.61 -5.61
N LEU A 514 42.22 29.75 -5.02
CA LEU A 514 42.73 31.06 -5.47
C LEU A 514 44.12 31.41 -4.92
N ASN A 515 44.61 30.65 -3.94
CA ASN A 515 45.95 30.82 -3.40
C ASN A 515 46.95 29.81 -4.02
N ASP A 516 46.52 29.03 -5.01
CA ASP A 516 47.37 28.13 -5.78
C ASP A 516 48.20 27.15 -4.91
N ARG A 517 47.58 26.62 -3.85
CA ARG A 517 48.25 25.78 -2.85
C ARG A 517 47.36 24.69 -2.27
N ILE A 518 47.99 23.66 -1.72
CA ILE A 518 47.37 22.68 -0.83
C ILE A 518 47.79 22.99 0.61
N VAL A 519 46.81 23.09 1.51
CA VAL A 519 47.04 23.36 2.94
C VAL A 519 46.58 22.17 3.77
N LYS A 520 47.44 21.71 4.69
CA LYS A 520 47.10 20.76 5.76
C LYS A 520 46.72 21.54 7.02
N TRP A 521 45.59 21.22 7.61
CA TRP A 521 45.14 21.75 8.88
C TRP A 521 45.00 20.62 9.90
N LYS A 522 45.68 20.71 11.03
CA LYS A 522 45.43 19.78 12.14
C LYS A 522 44.21 20.26 12.92
N LEU A 523 43.42 19.33 13.42
CA LEU A 523 42.26 19.65 14.25
C LEU A 523 42.68 20.58 15.42
N ASN A 524 41.86 21.59 15.72
CA ASN A 524 42.09 22.61 16.75
C ASN A 524 43.32 23.53 16.54
N SER A 525 43.99 23.46 15.38
CA SER A 525 45.06 24.41 15.06
C SER A 525 44.50 25.72 14.52
N TYR A 526 45.14 26.85 14.84
CA TYR A 526 44.74 28.16 14.29
C TYR A 526 45.33 28.44 12.91
N ASN A 527 46.49 27.86 12.59
CA ASN A 527 47.19 28.02 11.32
C ASN A 527 47.28 26.68 10.60
N GLY A 528 47.09 26.70 9.28
CA GLY A 528 47.44 25.60 8.39
C GLY A 528 48.93 25.56 8.06
N GLN A 529 49.35 24.46 7.45
CA GLN A 529 50.68 24.24 6.92
C GLN A 529 50.59 24.00 5.41
N ILE A 530 51.35 24.75 4.62
CA ILE A 530 51.40 24.55 3.16
C ILE A 530 52.11 23.23 2.87
N ILE A 531 51.45 22.36 2.11
CA ILE A 531 51.95 21.04 1.71
C ILE A 531 52.48 21.05 0.28
N VAL A 532 51.87 21.79 -0.65
CA VAL A 532 52.33 21.95 -2.04
C VAL A 532 51.86 23.31 -2.55
N GLY A 533 52.62 23.96 -3.43
CA GLY A 533 52.23 25.21 -4.09
C GLY A 533 52.44 26.47 -3.24
N GLY A 534 52.07 27.62 -3.80
CA GLY A 534 52.17 28.94 -3.14
C GLY A 534 53.56 29.59 -3.07
N ASN A 535 54.63 28.92 -3.52
CA ASN A 535 56.02 29.32 -3.23
C ASN A 535 57.00 29.31 -4.43
N GLN A 536 56.56 29.60 -5.67
CA GLN A 536 57.36 29.57 -6.94
C GLN A 536 57.94 28.20 -7.35
N TYR A 537 58.42 27.38 -6.41
CA TYR A 537 58.83 25.99 -6.64
C TYR A 537 57.61 25.04 -6.55
N ASN A 538 57.45 24.15 -7.54
CA ASN A 538 56.29 23.25 -7.68
C ASN A 538 54.94 24.00 -7.56
N GLN A 539 54.87 25.15 -8.23
CA GLN A 539 53.72 26.04 -8.23
C GLN A 539 52.51 25.37 -8.90
N LEU A 540 51.46 25.15 -8.11
CA LEU A 540 50.15 24.77 -8.63
C LEU A 540 49.48 25.99 -9.26
N ASN A 541 48.43 25.75 -10.05
CA ASN A 541 47.63 26.80 -10.64
C ASN A 541 46.15 26.39 -10.58
N HIS A 542 45.44 26.99 -9.63
CA HIS A 542 44.04 26.77 -9.34
C HIS A 542 43.70 25.29 -9.03
N PRO A 543 44.31 24.69 -7.98
CA PRO A 543 44.06 23.30 -7.66
C PRO A 543 42.60 23.07 -7.27
N THR A 544 41.97 22.06 -7.86
CA THR A 544 40.54 21.79 -7.67
C THR A 544 40.27 20.67 -6.69
N ASP A 545 41.15 19.65 -6.64
CA ASP A 545 40.92 18.46 -5.83
C ASP A 545 42.22 17.83 -5.32
N ILE A 546 42.11 17.08 -4.23
CA ILE A 546 43.20 16.33 -3.61
C ILE A 546 42.70 15.00 -3.05
N ILE A 547 43.40 13.92 -3.38
CA ILE A 547 43.15 12.58 -2.85
C ILE A 547 44.46 11.93 -2.36
N PHE A 548 44.33 10.87 -1.58
CA PHE A 548 45.47 10.12 -1.05
C PHE A 548 45.48 8.68 -1.55
N ASP A 549 46.60 8.26 -2.12
CA ASP A 549 46.85 6.88 -2.53
C ASP A 549 47.50 6.13 -1.37
N ASN A 550 46.71 5.35 -0.63
CA ASN A 550 47.17 4.54 0.50
C ASN A 550 48.23 3.51 0.11
N LYS A 551 48.18 2.97 -1.12
CA LYS A 551 49.09 1.91 -1.57
C LYS A 551 50.49 2.44 -1.83
N ASN A 552 50.58 3.65 -2.39
CA ASN A 552 51.86 4.29 -2.69
C ASN A 552 52.26 5.37 -1.68
N ASN A 553 51.46 5.59 -0.64
CA ASN A 553 51.65 6.62 0.40
C ASN A 553 51.91 8.01 -0.21
N SER A 554 51.09 8.40 -1.20
CA SER A 554 51.32 9.59 -2.03
C SER A 554 50.04 10.41 -2.22
N PHE A 555 50.17 11.74 -2.29
CA PHE A 555 49.06 12.63 -2.66
C PHE A 555 48.91 12.70 -4.17
N ILE A 556 47.67 12.77 -4.65
CA ILE A 556 47.34 13.04 -6.05
C ILE A 556 46.51 14.32 -6.07
N ILE A 557 46.96 15.29 -6.84
CA ILE A 557 46.39 16.64 -6.87
C ILE A 557 45.96 16.96 -8.30
N SER A 558 44.79 17.57 -8.43
CA SER A 558 44.37 18.18 -9.68
C SER A 558 44.91 19.60 -9.78
N ASP A 559 45.71 19.86 -10.80
CA ASP A 559 46.29 21.16 -11.11
C ASP A 559 45.59 21.72 -12.37
N ASN A 560 44.40 22.28 -12.13
CA ASN A 560 43.37 22.46 -13.15
C ASN A 560 43.80 23.39 -14.29
N THR A 561 44.36 24.57 -13.99
CA THR A 561 44.74 25.55 -15.03
C THR A 561 45.97 25.10 -15.81
N ASN A 562 46.88 24.35 -15.17
CA ASN A 562 48.00 23.70 -15.86
C ASN A 562 47.56 22.43 -16.63
N LYS A 563 46.28 22.07 -16.58
CA LYS A 563 45.66 20.92 -17.26
C LYS A 563 46.38 19.59 -16.97
N GLN A 564 46.73 19.35 -15.71
CA GLN A 564 47.48 18.15 -15.32
C GLN A 564 47.04 17.58 -13.97
N VAL A 565 47.30 16.28 -13.78
CA VAL A 565 47.12 15.56 -12.51
C VAL A 565 48.49 15.07 -12.07
N ILE A 566 48.90 15.46 -10.86
CA ILE A 566 50.26 15.25 -10.36
C ILE A 566 50.22 14.38 -9.11
N ARG A 567 51.16 13.45 -9.01
CA ARG A 567 51.44 12.66 -7.81
C ARG A 567 52.65 13.20 -7.06
N TYR A 568 52.54 13.30 -5.74
CA TYR A 568 53.62 13.66 -4.83
C TYR A 568 53.92 12.50 -3.87
N PHE A 569 55.12 11.93 -3.94
CA PHE A 569 55.53 10.73 -3.19
C PHE A 569 56.10 11.01 -1.79
N ASP A 570 56.49 12.25 -1.50
CA ASP A 570 57.08 12.61 -0.22
C ASP A 570 56.40 13.86 0.35
N LYS A 571 56.23 13.89 1.67
CA LYS A 571 55.78 15.06 2.44
C LYS A 571 56.73 16.25 2.27
N ASN A 572 57.98 16.01 1.83
CA ASN A 572 59.01 17.01 1.57
C ASN A 572 59.06 17.54 0.12
N GLN A 573 58.05 17.25 -0.72
CA GLN A 573 57.74 18.03 -1.94
C GLN A 573 58.74 17.96 -3.11
N THR A 574 59.77 17.10 -3.10
CA THR A 574 60.79 17.08 -4.18
C THR A 574 60.56 16.02 -5.25
N ASN A 575 59.86 14.93 -4.93
CA ASN A 575 59.61 13.82 -5.84
C ASN A 575 58.16 13.84 -6.36
N GLN A 576 57.98 14.38 -7.57
CA GLN A 576 56.68 14.48 -8.23
C GLN A 576 56.66 13.73 -9.56
N GLN A 577 55.49 13.22 -9.91
CA GLN A 577 55.25 12.55 -11.20
C GLN A 577 53.94 13.07 -11.80
N ILE A 578 54.00 13.58 -13.02
CA ILE A 578 52.80 13.90 -13.80
C ILE A 578 52.17 12.57 -14.22
N LEU A 579 50.94 12.32 -13.78
CA LEU A 579 50.19 11.11 -14.09
C LEU A 579 49.33 11.29 -15.34
N VAL A 580 48.71 12.46 -15.48
CA VAL A 580 47.85 12.83 -16.60
C VAL A 580 48.17 14.26 -17.02
N SER A 581 48.25 14.50 -18.33
CA SER A 581 48.47 15.83 -18.92
C SER A 581 47.39 16.14 -19.96
N ASN A 582 47.22 17.43 -20.28
CA ASN A 582 46.22 17.96 -21.20
C ASN A 582 44.77 17.62 -20.82
N ILE A 583 44.45 17.61 -19.53
CA ILE A 583 43.11 17.37 -19.01
C ILE A 583 42.66 18.48 -18.06
N ASN A 584 41.46 19.01 -18.26
CA ASN A 584 40.87 20.00 -17.36
C ASN A 584 40.14 19.28 -16.22
N CYS A 585 40.91 18.86 -15.22
CA CYS A 585 40.43 18.01 -14.14
C CYS A 585 39.68 18.81 -13.08
N SER A 586 38.36 18.61 -13.02
CA SER A 586 37.51 19.19 -11.98
C SER A 586 37.47 18.37 -10.69
N GLY A 587 37.60 17.04 -10.80
CA GLY A 587 37.52 16.10 -9.68
C GLY A 587 38.30 14.81 -9.94
N LEU A 588 38.76 14.19 -8.85
CA LEU A 588 39.63 13.02 -8.85
C LEU A 588 39.12 11.93 -7.89
N THR A 589 39.30 10.67 -8.27
CA THR A 589 39.19 9.57 -7.32
C THR A 589 40.13 8.43 -7.70
N ILE A 590 40.41 7.53 -6.75
CA ILE A 590 41.29 6.38 -6.94
C ILE A 590 40.59 5.13 -6.42
N ASP A 591 40.66 4.05 -7.20
CA ASP A 591 40.11 2.75 -6.79
C ASP A 591 41.11 1.95 -5.91
N LYS A 592 40.63 0.87 -5.29
CA LYS A 592 41.47 -0.03 -4.47
C LYS A 592 42.61 -0.72 -5.23
N ASN A 593 42.57 -0.78 -6.56
CA ASN A 593 43.66 -1.31 -7.38
C ASN A 593 44.72 -0.25 -7.69
N GLY A 594 44.42 1.03 -7.44
CA GLY A 594 45.26 2.18 -7.76
C GLY A 594 44.97 2.82 -9.11
N SER A 595 43.85 2.50 -9.77
CA SER A 595 43.44 3.18 -11.01
C SER A 595 42.84 4.55 -10.68
N ILE A 596 43.23 5.56 -11.45
CA ILE A 596 42.83 6.95 -11.23
C ILE A 596 41.72 7.30 -12.20
N TYR A 597 40.68 7.90 -11.66
CA TYR A 597 39.54 8.41 -12.41
C TYR A 597 39.60 9.94 -12.37
N VAL A 598 39.31 10.56 -13.51
CA VAL A 598 39.38 12.00 -13.69
C VAL A 598 38.12 12.47 -14.39
N SER A 599 37.42 13.45 -13.81
CA SER A 599 36.37 14.17 -14.53
C SER A 599 36.97 15.28 -15.38
N ASP A 600 36.80 15.18 -16.70
CA ASP A 600 37.17 16.20 -17.65
C ASP A 600 35.96 17.11 -17.91
N CYS A 601 35.97 18.29 -17.28
CA CYS A 601 34.86 19.22 -17.39
C CYS A 601 34.79 19.90 -18.77
N GLU A 602 35.90 19.96 -19.50
CA GLU A 602 35.99 20.56 -20.85
C GLU A 602 35.39 19.61 -21.88
N ASN A 603 35.74 18.32 -21.80
CA ASN A 603 35.26 17.29 -22.73
C ASN A 603 33.93 16.63 -22.32
N ASN A 604 33.41 16.93 -21.12
CA ASN A 604 32.16 16.36 -20.58
C ASN A 604 32.22 14.83 -20.47
N GLU A 605 33.32 14.32 -19.94
CA GLU A 605 33.56 12.88 -19.82
C GLU A 605 34.34 12.53 -18.56
N VAL A 606 34.31 11.26 -18.18
CA VAL A 606 35.15 10.71 -17.12
C VAL A 606 36.07 9.65 -17.73
N ARG A 607 37.35 9.76 -17.43
CA ARG A 607 38.39 8.86 -17.92
C ARG A 607 39.11 8.13 -16.79
N ARG A 608 39.55 6.90 -17.05
CA ARG A 608 40.32 6.05 -16.14
C ARG A 608 41.73 5.79 -16.67
N TRP A 609 42.72 5.88 -15.80
CA TRP A 609 44.11 5.44 -16.05
C TRP A 609 44.49 4.35 -15.06
N LYS A 610 44.90 3.19 -15.56
CA LYS A 610 45.57 2.15 -14.77
C LYS A 610 47.05 2.48 -14.65
N GLN A 611 47.72 1.82 -13.71
CA GLN A 611 49.15 2.02 -13.50
C GLN A 611 49.94 1.72 -14.79
N GLY A 612 50.66 2.73 -15.31
CA GLY A 612 51.47 2.63 -16.52
C GLY A 612 50.75 3.01 -17.82
N ASP A 613 49.45 3.30 -17.78
CA ASP A 613 48.70 3.72 -18.97
C ASP A 613 49.17 5.09 -19.49
N LYS A 614 49.39 5.17 -20.80
CA LYS A 614 49.73 6.45 -21.48
C LYS A 614 48.50 7.23 -21.95
N LYS A 615 47.32 6.60 -21.97
CA LYS A 615 46.05 7.20 -22.42
C LYS A 615 44.93 6.70 -21.53
N GLY A 616 44.01 7.60 -21.17
CA GLY A 616 42.86 7.28 -20.35
C GLY A 616 41.75 6.63 -21.15
N GLU A 617 41.18 5.57 -20.59
CA GLU A 617 39.99 4.88 -21.09
C GLU A 617 38.73 5.68 -20.73
N LEU A 618 37.84 5.89 -21.69
CA LEU A 618 36.54 6.52 -21.44
C LEU A 618 35.65 5.57 -20.63
N VAL A 619 35.19 6.01 -19.46
CA VAL A 619 34.37 5.19 -18.54
C VAL A 619 32.98 5.77 -18.27
N ALA A 620 32.76 7.05 -18.54
CA ALA A 620 31.42 7.66 -18.54
C ALA A 620 31.37 8.91 -19.43
N GLY A 621 30.21 9.21 -20.02
CA GLY A 621 30.04 10.32 -20.94
C GLY A 621 30.69 10.09 -22.31
N GLY A 622 31.28 11.13 -22.89
CA GLY A 622 32.01 11.06 -24.17
C GLY A 622 31.12 11.07 -25.44
N ASN A 623 29.80 11.18 -25.28
CA ASN A 623 28.84 11.30 -26.39
C ASN A 623 28.40 12.75 -26.67
N GLY A 624 29.29 13.71 -26.39
CA GLY A 624 29.01 15.14 -26.45
C GLY A 624 28.28 15.68 -25.21
N LYS A 625 28.24 17.01 -25.11
CA LYS A 625 27.54 17.72 -24.03
C LYS A 625 26.02 17.57 -24.20
N GLY A 626 25.34 17.09 -23.16
CA GLY A 626 23.88 16.97 -23.17
C GLY A 626 23.32 16.33 -21.91
N ASN A 627 22.02 16.04 -21.90
CA ASN A 627 21.29 15.52 -20.74
C ASN A 627 20.74 14.10 -20.92
N HIS A 628 21.07 13.42 -22.03
CA HIS A 628 20.76 12.00 -22.18
C HIS A 628 21.52 11.14 -21.17
N LEU A 629 21.09 9.89 -20.96
CA LEU A 629 21.69 8.99 -19.97
C LEU A 629 23.12 8.56 -20.31
N ASN A 630 23.53 8.69 -21.57
CA ASN A 630 24.89 8.44 -22.04
C ASN A 630 25.73 9.72 -22.22
N GLN A 631 25.22 10.87 -21.77
CA GLN A 631 25.86 12.19 -21.90
C GLN A 631 26.02 12.85 -20.52
N LEU A 632 27.01 13.72 -20.43
CA LEU A 632 27.27 14.58 -19.27
C LEU A 632 27.34 16.04 -19.73
N SER A 633 27.22 16.96 -18.79
CA SER A 633 27.41 18.38 -19.00
C SER A 633 28.13 19.00 -17.80
N PHE A 634 29.41 19.32 -18.00
CA PHE A 634 30.30 19.90 -17.00
C PHE A 634 30.39 19.04 -15.72
N PRO A 635 30.92 17.80 -15.81
CA PRO A 635 31.10 16.95 -14.64
C PRO A 635 32.16 17.57 -13.71
N THR A 636 31.84 17.70 -12.42
CA THR A 636 32.67 18.46 -11.45
C THR A 636 33.33 17.59 -10.39
N ASN A 637 32.70 16.52 -9.96
CA ASN A 637 33.20 15.64 -8.91
C ASN A 637 32.77 14.20 -9.14
N ILE A 638 33.58 13.27 -8.64
CA ILE A 638 33.42 11.84 -8.84
C ILE A 638 33.69 11.08 -7.54
N PHE A 639 32.87 10.06 -7.30
CA PHE A 639 33.06 9.07 -6.24
C PHE A 639 32.99 7.67 -6.83
N ILE A 640 33.79 6.74 -6.30
CA ILE A 640 33.77 5.34 -6.71
C ILE A 640 33.46 4.45 -5.50
N ASP A 641 32.48 3.57 -5.64
CA ASP A 641 32.14 2.59 -4.60
C ASP A 641 32.96 1.28 -4.72
N GLU A 642 32.78 0.38 -3.75
CA GLU A 642 33.50 -0.90 -3.68
C GLU A 642 33.24 -1.84 -4.87
N ASP A 643 32.12 -1.63 -5.57
CA ASP A 643 31.70 -2.35 -6.78
C ASP A 643 32.21 -1.69 -8.07
N TYR A 644 33.05 -0.65 -7.95
CA TYR A 644 33.55 0.16 -9.05
C TYR A 644 32.47 0.91 -9.84
N SER A 645 31.33 1.20 -9.21
CA SER A 645 30.34 2.12 -9.78
C SER A 645 30.76 3.56 -9.54
N LEU A 646 30.66 4.39 -10.58
CA LEU A 646 31.01 5.80 -10.54
C LEU A 646 29.78 6.64 -10.27
N TYR A 647 29.84 7.51 -9.26
CA TYR A 647 28.86 8.55 -8.99
C TYR A 647 29.46 9.86 -9.46
N ILE A 648 28.78 10.52 -10.39
CA ILE A 648 29.30 11.69 -11.10
C ILE A 648 28.36 12.85 -10.85
N SER A 649 28.91 13.96 -10.36
CA SER A 649 28.20 15.23 -10.27
C SER A 649 28.09 15.84 -11.66
N ASP A 650 26.94 15.64 -12.32
CA ASP A 650 26.64 16.18 -13.65
C ASP A 650 26.11 17.62 -13.50
N SER A 651 27.02 18.53 -13.13
CA SER A 651 26.71 19.84 -12.50
C SER A 651 25.70 20.66 -13.28
N SER A 652 25.93 20.87 -14.59
CA SER A 652 25.04 21.70 -15.41
C SER A 652 23.69 21.05 -15.73
N ASN A 653 23.58 19.73 -15.57
CA ASN A 653 22.30 19.01 -15.68
C ASN A 653 21.58 18.87 -14.33
N HIS A 654 22.16 19.38 -13.24
CA HIS A 654 21.58 19.41 -11.89
C HIS A 654 21.17 18.02 -11.39
N ARG A 655 22.05 17.04 -11.59
CA ARG A 655 21.81 15.64 -11.22
C ARG A 655 23.09 14.94 -10.81
N VAL A 656 22.94 13.84 -10.08
CA VAL A 656 24.02 12.86 -9.87
C VAL A 656 23.70 11.63 -10.71
N MET A 657 24.69 11.20 -11.47
CA MET A 657 24.59 10.01 -12.30
C MET A 657 25.42 8.87 -11.71
N LYS A 658 24.85 7.67 -11.61
CA LYS A 658 25.58 6.43 -11.30
C LYS A 658 25.85 5.67 -12.59
N TRP A 659 27.11 5.41 -12.88
CA TRP A 659 27.56 4.52 -13.94
C TRP A 659 28.07 3.23 -13.32
N LYS A 660 27.38 2.12 -13.57
CA LYS A 660 27.90 0.80 -13.20
C LYS A 660 29.13 0.49 -14.06
N LYS A 661 30.05 -0.32 -13.52
CA LYS A 661 31.23 -0.77 -14.26
C LYS A 661 30.84 -1.31 -15.65
N ASP A 662 31.54 -0.84 -16.68
CA ASP A 662 31.36 -1.22 -18.09
C ASP A 662 29.97 -0.88 -18.70
N ALA A 663 29.14 -0.09 -18.02
CA ALA A 663 27.85 0.35 -18.54
C ALA A 663 28.00 1.42 -19.64
N LYS A 664 27.14 1.34 -20.67
CA LYS A 664 27.13 2.32 -21.78
C LYS A 664 26.41 3.62 -21.45
N GLU A 665 25.52 3.59 -20.48
CA GLU A 665 24.73 4.71 -19.99
C GLU A 665 24.61 4.65 -18.47
N GLY A 666 24.38 5.80 -17.86
CA GLY A 666 24.20 5.93 -16.42
C GLY A 666 22.73 5.96 -16.04
N ILE A 667 22.49 5.92 -14.73
CA ILE A 667 21.18 6.10 -14.13
C ILE A 667 21.20 7.35 -13.23
N VAL A 668 20.11 8.10 -13.23
CA VAL A 668 19.97 9.24 -12.32
C VAL A 668 19.70 8.71 -10.93
N VAL A 669 20.54 9.07 -9.95
CA VAL A 669 20.41 8.63 -8.56
C VAL A 669 20.14 9.77 -7.57
N ALA A 670 20.30 11.02 -8.00
CA ALA A 670 19.82 12.19 -7.27
C ALA A 670 19.49 13.34 -8.25
N GLY A 671 18.43 14.09 -7.97
CA GLY A 671 17.98 15.21 -8.79
C GLY A 671 17.40 14.79 -10.16
N GLY A 672 17.73 15.52 -11.22
CA GLY A 672 17.26 15.24 -12.58
C GLY A 672 15.89 15.83 -12.95
N ASN A 673 15.21 16.51 -12.02
CA ASN A 673 13.91 17.16 -12.24
C ASN A 673 14.03 18.66 -12.59
N SER A 674 14.98 18.98 -13.48
CA SER A 674 15.39 20.36 -13.79
C SER A 674 15.95 21.13 -12.59
N ARG A 675 16.47 22.34 -12.85
CA ARG A 675 16.96 23.25 -11.81
C ARG A 675 15.82 23.65 -10.87
N GLY A 676 16.05 23.62 -9.57
CA GLY A 676 15.11 24.14 -8.58
C GLY A 676 15.60 23.91 -7.15
N ASN A 677 14.75 24.26 -6.18
CA ASN A 677 15.06 24.19 -4.74
C ASN A 677 14.11 23.27 -3.94
N SER A 678 13.15 22.61 -4.61
CA SER A 678 12.34 21.58 -3.95
C SER A 678 13.19 20.38 -3.54
N LEU A 679 12.63 19.47 -2.73
CA LEU A 679 13.32 18.24 -2.30
C LEU A 679 13.60 17.28 -3.47
N LYS A 680 12.95 17.46 -4.62
CA LYS A 680 13.13 16.64 -5.83
C LYS A 680 14.15 17.22 -6.81
N GLN A 681 14.63 18.44 -6.53
CA GLN A 681 15.43 19.25 -7.44
C GLN A 681 16.76 19.63 -6.80
N LEU A 682 17.74 19.83 -7.66
CA LEU A 682 19.08 20.30 -7.33
C LEU A 682 19.39 21.53 -8.20
N ALA A 683 20.41 22.30 -7.84
CA ALA A 683 20.88 23.45 -8.60
C ALA A 683 22.41 23.53 -8.57
N ASN A 684 23.02 23.11 -9.68
CA ASN A 684 24.46 22.83 -9.85
C ASN A 684 25.02 21.91 -8.78
N VAL A 685 25.11 20.63 -9.10
CA VAL A 685 25.73 19.68 -8.16
C VAL A 685 27.24 19.78 -8.27
N GLU A 686 27.93 20.03 -7.16
CA GLU A 686 29.39 20.19 -7.16
C GLU A 686 30.15 19.08 -6.45
N GLY A 687 29.59 18.47 -5.40
CA GLY A 687 30.23 17.41 -4.64
C GLY A 687 29.31 16.22 -4.45
N VAL A 688 29.88 15.02 -4.54
CA VAL A 688 29.17 13.76 -4.28
C VAL A 688 30.06 12.81 -3.48
N ILE A 689 29.52 12.26 -2.40
CA ILE A 689 30.13 11.14 -1.67
C ILE A 689 29.05 10.12 -1.33
N VAL A 690 29.43 8.85 -1.18
CA VAL A 690 28.52 7.78 -0.79
C VAL A 690 29.02 7.15 0.49
N ASP A 691 28.14 6.96 1.47
CA ASP A 691 28.51 6.27 2.72
C ASP A 691 28.57 4.74 2.54
N ARG A 692 29.02 4.04 3.58
CA ARG A 692 29.14 2.57 3.58
C ARG A 692 27.80 1.84 3.43
N LEU A 693 26.68 2.52 3.65
CA LEU A 693 25.33 1.99 3.49
C LEU A 693 24.74 2.31 2.10
N GLY A 694 25.50 2.94 1.22
CA GLY A 694 25.05 3.32 -0.12
C GLY A 694 24.24 4.61 -0.18
N LYS A 695 24.19 5.41 0.88
CA LYS A 695 23.48 6.70 0.86
C LYS A 695 24.33 7.76 0.18
N ILE A 696 23.71 8.50 -0.73
CA ILE A 696 24.37 9.46 -1.60
C ILE A 696 24.20 10.86 -1.01
N TYR A 697 25.30 11.50 -0.67
CA TYR A 697 25.33 12.87 -0.17
C TYR A 697 25.80 13.82 -1.26
N VAL A 698 25.08 14.91 -1.43
CA VAL A 698 25.19 15.80 -2.58
C VAL A 698 25.30 17.24 -2.11
N ALA A 699 26.36 17.93 -2.52
CA ALA A 699 26.50 19.37 -2.32
C ALA A 699 25.66 20.10 -3.37
N ASP A 700 24.51 20.62 -2.94
CA ASP A 700 23.57 21.37 -3.76
C ASP A 700 23.97 22.86 -3.74
N TYR A 701 24.90 23.19 -4.62
CA TYR A 701 25.73 24.40 -4.56
C TYR A 701 24.92 25.70 -4.50
N TRP A 702 23.99 25.90 -5.45
CA TRP A 702 23.19 27.13 -5.52
C TRP A 702 22.05 27.18 -4.52
N ASN A 703 21.71 26.07 -3.89
CA ASN A 703 20.70 26.02 -2.82
C ASN A 703 21.33 26.04 -1.43
N HIS A 704 22.66 26.15 -1.33
CA HIS A 704 23.41 26.32 -0.08
C HIS A 704 23.09 25.24 0.97
N ARG A 705 23.00 23.99 0.52
CA ARG A 705 22.63 22.84 1.35
C ARG A 705 23.39 21.59 0.92
N VAL A 706 23.48 20.63 1.84
CA VAL A 706 23.86 19.26 1.51
C VAL A 706 22.62 18.40 1.65
N MET A 707 22.35 17.60 0.62
CA MET A 707 21.20 16.72 0.59
C MET A 707 21.61 15.25 0.49
N ARG A 708 20.74 14.36 0.97
CA ARG A 708 20.95 12.91 0.98
C ARG A 708 19.85 12.20 0.21
N TRP A 709 20.22 11.19 -0.58
CA TRP A 709 19.34 10.25 -1.26
C TRP A 709 19.71 8.80 -0.94
N CYS A 710 18.70 7.96 -0.77
CA CYS A 710 18.82 6.50 -0.80
C CYS A 710 18.42 5.95 -2.17
N GLU A 711 18.80 4.71 -2.45
CA GLU A 711 18.44 4.05 -3.71
C GLU A 711 16.92 3.92 -3.85
N GLY A 712 16.37 4.43 -4.97
CA GLY A 712 14.93 4.41 -5.25
C GLY A 712 14.15 5.62 -4.71
N ASP A 713 14.78 6.54 -3.99
CA ASP A 713 14.13 7.74 -3.47
C ASP A 713 13.62 8.65 -4.60
N LYS A 714 12.41 9.21 -4.41
CA LYS A 714 11.82 10.18 -5.34
C LYS A 714 12.10 11.64 -4.96
N GLU A 715 12.59 11.87 -3.75
CA GLU A 715 12.96 13.17 -3.19
C GLU A 715 14.09 12.96 -2.20
N GLY A 716 14.95 13.96 -2.03
CA GLY A 716 16.06 13.91 -1.07
C GLY A 716 15.73 14.61 0.22
N GLU A 717 16.61 14.44 1.19
CA GLU A 717 16.52 15.04 2.51
C GLU A 717 17.64 16.06 2.71
N ILE A 718 17.33 17.21 3.29
CA ILE A 718 18.34 18.20 3.69
C ILE A 718 19.02 17.69 4.96
N VAL A 719 20.30 17.34 4.88
CA VAL A 719 21.04 16.84 6.05
C VAL A 719 21.72 17.96 6.84
N VAL A 720 22.27 18.96 6.14
CA VAL A 720 22.88 20.17 6.73
C VAL A 720 22.72 21.36 5.78
N GLY A 721 22.73 22.58 6.33
CA GLY A 721 22.47 23.81 5.58
C GLY A 721 20.99 24.00 5.25
N GLY A 722 20.68 24.72 4.16
CA GLY A 722 19.29 25.01 3.76
C GLY A 722 18.60 26.13 4.55
N ASN A 723 19.31 26.77 5.48
CA ASN A 723 18.84 27.92 6.27
C ASN A 723 19.17 29.28 5.59
N GLY A 724 19.18 29.29 4.26
CA GLY A 724 19.63 30.43 3.44
C GLY A 724 21.15 30.53 3.28
N GLU A 725 21.57 31.36 2.34
CA GLU A 725 22.97 31.76 2.16
C GLU A 725 23.43 32.57 3.36
N GLY A 726 24.58 32.23 3.94
CA GLY A 726 25.18 33.01 5.02
C GLY A 726 26.37 32.35 5.67
N ASN A 727 26.89 32.97 6.73
CA ASN A 727 28.11 32.56 7.43
C ASN A 727 27.86 32.07 8.87
N GLN A 728 26.59 31.95 9.30
CA GLN A 728 26.27 31.33 10.59
C GLN A 728 26.65 29.84 10.60
N SER A 729 26.69 29.22 11.78
CA SER A 729 27.09 27.81 11.94
C SER A 729 26.11 26.80 11.34
N ASN A 730 24.85 27.18 11.13
CA ASN A 730 23.83 26.38 10.46
C ASN A 730 23.56 26.84 9.01
N GLN A 731 24.39 27.74 8.48
CA GLN A 731 24.32 28.27 7.12
C GLN A 731 25.57 27.89 6.32
N LEU A 732 25.39 27.75 5.02
CA LEU A 732 26.46 27.48 4.05
C LEU A 732 26.40 28.54 2.95
N ASN A 733 27.51 28.73 2.24
CA ASN A 733 27.59 29.55 1.06
C ASN A 733 28.43 28.86 -0.03
N GLY A 734 27.71 28.20 -0.94
CA GLY A 734 28.28 27.46 -2.07
C GLY A 734 29.03 26.21 -1.61
N PRO A 735 28.36 25.25 -0.96
CA PRO A 735 29.00 24.00 -0.56
C PRO A 735 29.55 23.27 -1.78
N MET A 736 30.79 22.76 -1.67
CA MET A 736 31.49 22.15 -2.81
C MET A 736 32.00 20.75 -2.46
N GLY A 737 33.27 20.61 -2.06
CA GLY A 737 33.82 19.33 -1.63
C GLY A 737 33.17 18.80 -0.34
N LEU A 738 32.94 17.49 -0.31
CA LEU A 738 32.42 16.76 0.84
C LEU A 738 33.41 15.65 1.22
N SER A 739 33.56 15.37 2.51
CA SER A 739 34.35 14.22 2.98
C SER A 739 33.84 13.72 4.33
N PHE A 740 34.03 12.43 4.61
CA PHE A 740 33.77 11.84 5.93
C PHE A 740 35.09 11.57 6.65
N ASP A 741 35.10 11.73 7.97
CA ASP A 741 36.15 11.14 8.81
C ASP A 741 35.80 9.68 9.19
N ASN A 742 36.71 9.01 9.91
CA ASN A 742 36.52 7.63 10.37
C ASN A 742 35.37 7.46 11.38
N GLU A 743 34.87 8.55 11.96
CA GLU A 743 33.71 8.57 12.88
C GLU A 743 32.41 8.91 12.12
N GLU A 744 32.48 8.98 10.79
CA GLU A 744 31.38 9.36 9.90
C GLU A 744 30.83 10.78 10.16
N ASN A 745 31.65 11.69 10.68
CA ASN A 745 31.32 13.12 10.71
C ASN A 745 31.48 13.72 9.31
N LEU A 746 30.56 14.60 8.92
CA LEU A 746 30.55 15.23 7.61
C LEU A 746 31.38 16.52 7.60
N TYR A 747 32.34 16.62 6.69
CA TYR A 747 33.10 17.84 6.43
C TYR A 747 32.64 18.45 5.10
N VAL A 748 32.33 19.74 5.12
CA VAL A 748 31.82 20.49 3.97
C VAL A 748 32.74 21.66 3.70
N VAL A 749 33.17 21.77 2.44
CA VAL A 749 33.89 22.95 1.94
C VAL A 749 32.87 24.05 1.69
N ASP A 750 32.92 25.09 2.51
CA ASP A 750 32.05 26.26 2.45
C ASP A 750 32.75 27.37 1.66
N ARG A 751 32.73 27.23 0.33
CA ARG A 751 33.63 27.90 -0.62
C ARG A 751 33.65 29.41 -0.44
N TYR A 752 32.49 30.05 -0.45
CA TYR A 752 32.40 31.52 -0.44
C TYR A 752 32.53 32.11 0.96
N ASN A 753 32.40 31.31 2.01
CA ASN A 753 32.79 31.68 3.37
C ASN A 753 34.27 31.37 3.68
N HIS A 754 35.01 30.82 2.71
CA HIS A 754 36.45 30.55 2.82
C HIS A 754 36.83 29.71 4.04
N ARG A 755 36.03 28.67 4.30
CA ARG A 755 36.18 27.82 5.49
C ARG A 755 35.80 26.38 5.21
N ILE A 756 36.19 25.50 6.12
CA ILE A 756 35.73 24.12 6.18
C ILE A 756 34.86 23.95 7.44
N GLN A 757 33.67 23.39 7.25
CA GLN A 757 32.71 23.12 8.33
C GLN A 757 32.64 21.63 8.64
N LYS A 758 32.72 21.27 9.92
CA LYS A 758 32.49 19.91 10.43
C LYS A 758 31.10 19.83 11.05
N TYR A 759 30.33 18.83 10.66
CA TYR A 759 29.04 18.48 11.25
C TYR A 759 29.13 17.11 11.90
N GLU A 760 28.84 17.06 13.19
CA GLU A 760 28.94 15.82 13.96
C GLU A 760 27.74 14.92 13.72
N LYS A 761 28.00 13.62 13.54
CA LYS A 761 26.95 12.63 13.40
C LYS A 761 26.22 12.49 14.75
N ILE A 762 24.89 12.48 14.71
CA ILE A 762 24.06 12.19 15.88
C ILE A 762 24.10 10.68 16.09
N LEU A 763 24.83 10.23 17.11
CA LEU A 763 24.76 8.87 17.61
C LEU A 763 23.44 8.74 18.37
N ASN A 764 22.45 8.08 17.75
CA ASN A 764 21.18 7.73 18.40
C ASN A 764 21.26 6.34 19.01
#